data_AF-A0A8J2VPZ6-F1
#
_entry.id   AF-A0A8J2VPZ6-F1
#
_cell.length_a   1.000
_cell.length_b   1.000
_cell.length_c   1.000
_cell.angle_alpha   90.00
_cell.angle_beta   90.00
_cell.angle_gamma   90.00
#
_symmetry.space_group_name_H-M   'P 1'
#
loop_
_entity.id
_entity.type
_entity.pdbx_description
1 polymer ?
#
loop_
_entity_poly.entity_id
_entity_poly.type
_entity_poly.pdbx_seq_one_letter_code
_entity_poly.pdbx_strand_id
1 'polypeptide(L)'
;MNKVFCSDILKVSKRSLLKRYCSYVNKRKYSSILGIETSCDDTGCALIDLNGKILSEALHSQNLIHLRNGGIIPDIAQDLHRRYIKPVVDKTLEKADLSMSDINAIAVTVEPGLPLSLAVGMKYAKHLARKYQKPIIPIHHMEAHALIARMDHDISFPFLTLLISGGHCLLAVAQDVNEFKLLGQSLDGAPGEVFDKAARRMKLRNIPELSQMSGGQAIETAAAKATNHDIFKFPLPLTETKDCNFSFNGFKSTALYHILKKEKEHNIEGDQVIPEVNDLCLAMLMGTTRHLLHRTQRAMEFCEINNLLPENKKQLVVSGGVACNNYIFKALSILCEEYDYKIYRPQPKLCTDNGLMIAWNGLEKWRKRIDIVTDLNQININPTSDYDAEELHNCAWVNWCKYGDIVREAPGINLVHVYDPDVIEDVFRQKDKYPARRSHIAMLHYRLSKPNVYNTGGLLSTNGPDWWRIRSAFQKNFSSPQNAKQYVDITDNIAYNLAQTIKSRKITHREDFLDYLNRLFLDVIGAIAFDKNFDSFSENELHPDSRSSKIIKAAFGSNSGILKLDKGIMWRYFKTPLYRKLEKSQEYLEKISIDILLNKIKFYKKDDNTDRSLLASFLKMANIDLKDIVGVMVDILMAAVDTTSYTTSFALYHLAQNKNCQEKLYDEVSTLLPSTDSKITTDVLAKAVYLRSCVKESLRLNPVSIGVGRVLQNDVILKGYLVPKGTVIVTQNMIASRLPQYLKDPSQFKPERWIRNSPEYENIHPFLSLPFGFGSRACIARHLAEQNMSITIMRVSKNAFDLID
;
A
#
# COMPACT_ATOMS: atom_id res chain seq x y z
N MET A 1 2.80 81.04 -37.04
CA MET A 1 2.22 79.73 -37.40
C MET A 1 2.94 78.66 -36.57
N ASN A 2 2.35 78.26 -35.43
CA ASN A 2 1.72 76.94 -35.16
C ASN A 2 2.75 75.78 -35.12
N LYS A 3 2.93 74.93 -34.09
CA LYS A 3 2.20 74.57 -32.85
C LYS A 3 3.22 73.93 -31.85
N VAL A 4 3.24 74.27 -30.55
CA VAL A 4 2.57 73.65 -29.36
C VAL A 4 3.04 72.19 -29.08
N PHE A 5 3.73 71.84 -27.97
CA PHE A 5 3.28 71.50 -26.59
C PHE A 5 4.56 71.02 -25.83
N CYS A 6 4.78 71.00 -24.51
CA CYS A 6 4.03 71.31 -23.31
C CYS A 6 5.02 71.47 -22.14
N SER A 7 4.54 72.17 -21.13
CA SER A 7 5.16 72.69 -19.92
C SER A 7 5.66 71.69 -18.85
N ASP A 8 6.36 72.27 -17.88
CA ASP A 8 6.47 71.85 -16.46
C ASP A 8 7.46 70.74 -16.07
N ILE A 9 8.74 71.12 -15.99
CA ILE A 9 9.77 70.43 -15.19
C ILE A 9 10.34 71.45 -14.20
N LEU A 10 10.00 71.30 -12.91
CA LEU A 10 10.81 71.60 -11.70
C LEU A 10 9.92 72.03 -10.51
N LYS A 11 9.41 71.05 -9.76
CA LYS A 11 9.10 71.18 -8.31
C LYS A 11 8.88 69.79 -7.70
N VAL A 12 9.95 69.10 -7.32
CA VAL A 12 9.87 67.93 -6.43
C VAL A 12 10.66 68.21 -5.17
N SER A 13 9.95 68.25 -4.04
CA SER A 13 10.44 68.67 -2.73
C SER A 13 11.43 67.68 -2.10
N LYS A 14 12.40 68.21 -1.33
CA LYS A 14 13.34 67.46 -0.48
C LYS A 14 12.67 66.45 0.48
N ARG A 15 11.35 66.54 0.71
CA ARG A 15 10.59 65.57 1.52
C ARG A 15 10.40 64.21 0.83
N SER A 16 10.39 64.12 -0.51
CA SER A 16 10.25 62.83 -1.20
C SER A 16 11.56 62.04 -1.22
N LEU A 17 12.70 62.73 -1.30
CA LEU A 17 14.04 62.12 -1.24
C LEU A 17 14.37 61.60 0.17
N LEU A 18 14.00 62.33 1.24
CA LEU A 18 14.15 61.83 2.62
C LEU A 18 13.19 60.67 2.94
N LYS A 19 11.95 60.67 2.41
CA LYS A 19 11.07 59.49 2.50
C LYS A 19 11.58 58.29 1.70
N ARG A 20 12.18 58.52 0.53
CA ARG A 20 12.84 57.46 -0.26
C ARG A 20 14.12 56.96 0.39
N TYR A 21 14.91 57.81 1.04
CA TYR A 21 16.13 57.39 1.74
C TYR A 21 15.80 56.69 3.07
N CYS A 22 14.79 57.16 3.82
CA CYS A 22 14.30 56.43 5.00
C CYS A 22 13.58 55.10 4.63
N SER A 23 12.96 54.98 3.44
CA SER A 23 12.41 53.69 2.97
C SER A 23 13.49 52.77 2.38
N TYR A 24 14.61 53.31 1.88
CA TYR A 24 15.75 52.52 1.42
C TYR A 24 16.63 52.02 2.58
N VAL A 25 16.77 52.81 3.65
CA VAL A 25 17.54 52.43 4.85
C VAL A 25 16.75 51.46 5.75
N ASN A 26 15.41 51.43 5.67
CA ASN A 26 14.59 50.41 6.34
C ASN A 26 14.42 49.10 5.53
N LYS A 27 14.98 48.99 4.32
CA LYS A 27 14.78 47.82 3.43
C LYS A 27 15.64 46.58 3.76
N ARG A 28 16.23 46.54 4.95
CA ARG A 28 17.08 45.44 5.44
C ARG A 28 16.50 44.70 6.65
N LYS A 29 15.19 44.79 6.90
CA LYS A 29 14.66 44.52 8.25
C LYS A 29 13.98 43.18 8.51
N TYR A 30 13.69 42.35 7.50
CA TYR A 30 13.14 41.02 7.76
C TYR A 30 13.92 39.98 6.98
N SER A 31 14.86 39.34 7.66
CA SER A 31 15.39 38.05 7.27
C SER A 31 14.52 36.97 7.91
N SER A 32 13.95 36.08 7.12
CA SER A 32 12.95 35.10 7.58
C SER A 32 13.08 33.74 6.90
N ILE A 33 12.55 32.72 7.59
CA ILE A 33 12.47 31.34 7.12
C ILE A 33 11.00 31.03 6.84
N LEU A 34 10.71 30.55 5.62
CA LEU A 34 9.39 30.07 5.22
C LEU A 34 9.32 28.55 5.46
N GLY A 35 8.45 28.10 6.36
CA GLY A 35 8.18 26.68 6.60
C GLY A 35 6.98 26.19 5.79
N ILE A 36 7.09 25.02 5.15
CA ILE A 36 6.00 24.36 4.41
C ILE A 36 5.84 22.91 4.91
N GLU A 37 4.65 22.59 5.42
CA GLU A 37 4.27 21.27 5.89
C GLU A 37 3.20 20.63 4.99
N THR A 38 3.47 19.42 4.51
CA THR A 38 2.58 18.56 3.70
C THR A 38 2.85 17.06 3.96
N SER A 39 3.17 16.69 5.19
CA SER A 39 3.50 15.33 5.63
C SER A 39 2.34 14.36 5.40
N CYS A 40 1.12 14.77 5.74
CA CYS A 40 -0.03 13.89 5.85
C CYS A 40 -1.33 14.55 5.36
N ASP A 41 -2.10 15.18 6.24
CA ASP A 41 -3.45 15.72 6.00
C ASP A 41 -3.60 17.22 6.31
N ASP A 42 -2.53 17.90 6.71
CA ASP A 42 -2.52 19.35 6.96
C ASP A 42 -1.61 20.07 5.96
N THR A 43 -2.14 21.09 5.28
CA THR A 43 -1.30 22.00 4.46
C THR A 43 -0.96 23.21 5.30
N GLY A 44 0.24 23.23 5.87
CA GLY A 44 0.71 24.28 6.77
C GLY A 44 1.77 25.17 6.13
N CYS A 45 1.71 26.47 6.40
CA CYS A 45 2.80 27.39 6.11
C CYS A 45 2.97 28.43 7.21
N ALA A 46 4.23 28.79 7.52
CA ALA A 46 4.53 29.85 8.47
C ALA A 46 5.80 30.62 8.11
N LEU A 47 5.89 31.84 8.64
CA LEU A 47 7.06 32.71 8.55
C LEU A 47 7.56 33.07 9.94
N ILE A 48 8.86 32.84 10.16
CA ILE A 48 9.55 33.20 11.39
C ILE A 48 10.79 34.04 11.02
N ASP A 49 11.05 35.12 11.75
CA ASP A 49 12.27 35.91 11.55
C ASP A 49 13.52 35.21 12.13
N LEU A 50 14.71 35.71 11.82
CA LEU A 50 15.95 35.10 12.33
C LEU A 50 16.13 35.20 13.87
N ASN A 51 15.35 36.04 14.54
CA ASN A 51 15.34 36.14 16.01
C ASN A 51 14.39 35.12 16.65
N GLY A 52 13.56 34.43 15.86
CA GLY A 52 12.58 33.46 16.36
C GLY A 52 11.18 34.04 16.56
N LYS A 53 10.92 35.28 16.10
CA LYS A 53 9.60 35.88 16.19
C LYS A 53 8.70 35.36 15.06
N ILE A 54 7.52 34.88 15.43
CA ILE A 54 6.47 34.50 14.48
C ILE A 54 5.95 35.75 13.76
N LEU A 55 6.04 35.76 12.43
CA LEU A 55 5.54 36.85 11.58
C LEU A 55 4.13 36.57 11.09
N SER A 56 3.87 35.35 10.60
CA SER A 56 2.55 34.90 10.17
C SER A 56 2.47 33.39 10.05
N GLU A 57 1.24 32.87 10.03
CA GLU A 57 0.92 31.47 9.77
C GLU A 57 -0.42 31.31 9.05
N ALA A 58 -0.53 30.24 8.27
CA ALA A 58 -1.78 29.76 7.68
C ALA A 58 -1.80 28.22 7.63
N LEU A 59 -2.98 27.65 7.82
CA LEU A 59 -3.23 26.22 7.84
C LEU A 59 -4.51 25.93 7.06
N HIS A 60 -4.47 24.89 6.23
CA HIS A 60 -5.66 24.25 5.69
C HIS A 60 -5.70 22.79 6.13
N SER A 61 -6.60 22.49 7.07
CA SER A 61 -6.73 21.14 7.63
C SER A 61 -7.75 20.30 6.88
N GLN A 62 -7.38 19.05 6.58
CA GLN A 62 -8.23 18.09 5.88
C GLN A 62 -8.95 17.13 6.84
N ASN A 63 -8.75 17.29 8.15
CA ASN A 63 -9.25 16.40 9.20
C ASN A 63 -10.76 16.07 9.04
N LEU A 64 -11.62 17.08 8.81
CA LEU A 64 -13.06 16.84 8.63
C LEU A 64 -13.39 16.00 7.40
N ILE A 65 -12.63 16.14 6.32
CA ILE A 65 -12.81 15.35 5.09
C ILE A 65 -12.43 13.90 5.36
N HIS A 66 -11.28 13.67 6.00
CA HIS A 66 -10.83 12.33 6.32
C HIS A 66 -11.67 11.64 7.40
N LEU A 67 -12.17 12.37 8.41
CA LEU A 67 -13.15 11.86 9.37
C LEU A 67 -14.45 11.42 8.69
N ARG A 68 -14.92 12.18 7.68
CA ARG A 68 -16.12 11.82 6.90
C ARG A 68 -15.90 10.58 6.05
N ASN A 69 -14.70 10.40 5.53
CA ASN A 69 -14.35 9.30 4.63
C ASN A 69 -13.82 8.05 5.36
N GLY A 70 -13.84 8.03 6.69
CA GLY A 70 -13.41 6.87 7.48
C GLY A 70 -11.90 6.70 7.54
N GLY A 71 -11.12 7.76 7.34
CA GLY A 71 -9.66 7.77 7.44
C GLY A 71 -9.00 8.60 6.36
N ILE A 72 -7.66 8.64 6.42
CA ILE A 72 -6.83 9.33 5.44
C ILE A 72 -6.78 8.52 4.16
N ILE A 73 -7.11 9.16 3.03
CA ILE A 73 -7.08 8.57 1.69
C ILE A 73 -5.98 9.30 0.92
N PRO A 74 -4.86 8.63 0.56
CA PRO A 74 -3.67 9.29 0.03
C PRO A 74 -3.89 10.16 -1.21
N ASP A 75 -4.71 9.71 -2.16
CA ASP A 75 -5.00 10.47 -3.39
C ASP A 75 -5.80 11.75 -3.09
N ILE A 76 -6.81 11.65 -2.22
CA ILE A 76 -7.58 12.81 -1.76
C ILE A 76 -6.67 13.79 -1.03
N ALA A 77 -5.78 13.28 -0.16
CA ALA A 77 -4.85 14.11 0.57
C ALA A 77 -3.91 14.88 -0.37
N GLN A 78 -3.37 14.19 -1.37
CA GLN A 78 -2.54 14.81 -2.41
C GLN A 78 -3.28 15.93 -3.16
N ASP A 79 -4.51 15.67 -3.61
CA ASP A 79 -5.28 16.64 -4.38
C ASP A 79 -5.63 17.89 -3.56
N LEU A 80 -5.93 17.71 -2.27
CA LEU A 80 -6.16 18.81 -1.34
C LEU A 80 -4.87 19.62 -1.12
N HIS A 81 -3.72 18.97 -0.90
CA HIS A 81 -2.44 19.69 -0.86
C HIS A 81 -2.19 20.47 -2.15
N ARG A 82 -2.39 19.86 -3.32
CA ARG A 82 -2.16 20.51 -4.63
C ARG A 82 -3.08 21.74 -4.79
N ARG A 83 -4.32 21.64 -4.33
CA ARG A 83 -5.31 22.72 -4.39
C ARG A 83 -5.00 23.87 -3.43
N TYR A 84 -4.51 23.58 -2.23
CA TYR A 84 -4.41 24.57 -1.16
C TYR A 84 -3.00 25.08 -0.86
N ILE A 85 -1.93 24.43 -1.34
CA ILE A 85 -0.55 24.83 -1.04
C ILE A 85 -0.25 26.28 -1.47
N LYS A 86 -0.64 26.67 -2.68
CA LYS A 86 -0.45 28.04 -3.16
C LYS A 86 -1.28 29.06 -2.35
N PRO A 87 -2.61 28.89 -2.18
CA PRO A 87 -3.40 29.77 -1.33
C PRO A 87 -2.88 29.93 0.09
N VAL A 88 -2.40 28.84 0.71
CA VAL A 88 -1.85 28.85 2.08
C VAL A 88 -0.56 29.66 2.14
N VAL A 89 0.36 29.48 1.18
CA VAL A 89 1.62 30.24 1.13
C VAL A 89 1.37 31.72 0.82
N ASP A 90 0.51 32.02 -0.16
CA ASP A 90 0.15 33.41 -0.51
C ASP A 90 -0.45 34.15 0.69
N LYS A 91 -1.41 33.52 1.39
CA LYS A 91 -2.03 34.08 2.60
C LYS A 91 -1.02 34.30 3.73
N THR A 92 -0.03 33.43 3.85
CA THR A 92 1.04 33.57 4.86
C THR A 92 1.91 34.79 4.56
N LEU A 93 2.32 34.98 3.31
CA LEU A 93 3.09 36.14 2.87
C LEU A 93 2.29 37.45 3.00
N GLU A 94 1.03 37.45 2.57
CA GLU A 94 0.12 38.59 2.66
C GLU A 94 -0.09 39.06 4.11
N LYS A 95 -0.36 38.13 5.03
CA LYS A 95 -0.52 38.45 6.46
C LYS A 95 0.73 39.07 7.09
N ALA A 96 1.92 38.72 6.59
CA ALA A 96 3.19 39.28 7.07
C ALA A 96 3.56 40.60 6.39
N ASP A 97 2.81 41.03 5.36
CA ASP A 97 3.20 42.12 4.45
C ASP A 97 4.62 41.91 3.86
N LEU A 98 4.92 40.66 3.50
CA LEU A 98 6.21 40.24 2.94
C LEU A 98 6.06 39.62 1.56
N SER A 99 7.15 39.67 0.80
CA SER A 99 7.27 39.02 -0.50
C SER A 99 8.35 37.95 -0.48
N MET A 100 8.37 37.08 -1.49
CA MET A 100 9.41 36.05 -1.60
C MET A 100 10.83 36.62 -1.67
N SER A 101 11.03 37.89 -2.04
CA SER A 101 12.37 38.51 -1.99
C SER A 101 12.90 38.68 -0.57
N ASP A 102 12.01 38.82 0.43
CA ASP A 102 12.34 39.04 1.84
C ASP A 102 12.67 37.72 2.59
N ILE A 103 12.49 36.58 1.94
CA ILE A 103 12.73 35.24 2.52
C ILE A 103 14.19 34.81 2.32
N ASN A 104 14.84 34.25 3.34
CA ASN A 104 16.21 33.75 3.25
C ASN A 104 16.28 32.31 2.76
N ALA A 105 15.41 31.44 3.26
CA ALA A 105 15.39 30.03 2.91
C ALA A 105 13.96 29.47 3.03
N ILE A 106 13.73 28.37 2.31
CA ILE A 106 12.46 27.62 2.35
C ILE A 106 12.73 26.31 3.08
N ALA A 107 12.21 26.18 4.29
CA ALA A 107 12.18 24.93 5.03
C ALA A 107 10.97 24.10 4.58
N VAL A 108 11.18 22.84 4.21
CA VAL A 108 10.10 21.97 3.70
C VAL A 108 10.24 20.57 4.25
N THR A 109 9.14 19.96 4.64
CA THR A 109 9.11 18.56 5.09
C THR A 109 9.49 17.62 3.95
N VAL A 110 10.44 16.71 4.21
CA VAL A 110 10.93 15.74 3.21
C VAL A 110 10.78 14.29 3.64
N GLU A 111 10.66 14.04 4.95
CA GLU A 111 10.56 12.72 5.55
C GLU A 111 10.17 12.79 7.03
N PRO A 112 9.63 11.72 7.62
CA PRO A 112 8.72 10.76 6.99
C PRO A 112 7.38 11.43 6.64
N GLY A 113 6.53 10.75 5.86
CA GLY A 113 5.20 11.25 5.48
C GLY A 113 4.62 10.52 4.27
N LEU A 114 3.35 10.78 3.97
CA LEU A 114 2.68 10.22 2.80
C LEU A 114 3.43 10.62 1.51
N PRO A 115 3.92 9.66 0.71
CA PRO A 115 4.78 9.97 -0.44
C PRO A 115 4.12 10.95 -1.43
N LEU A 116 2.83 10.77 -1.66
CA LEU A 116 2.05 11.60 -2.56
C LEU A 116 1.89 13.04 -2.04
N SER A 117 1.78 13.22 -0.72
CA SER A 117 1.68 14.53 -0.05
C SER A 117 3.03 15.24 0.02
N LEU A 118 4.09 14.54 0.46
CA LEU A 118 5.47 15.07 0.49
C LEU A 118 5.92 15.55 -0.89
N ALA A 119 5.55 14.82 -1.96
CA ALA A 119 5.86 15.22 -3.32
C ALA A 119 5.25 16.57 -3.71
N VAL A 120 4.06 16.92 -3.19
CA VAL A 120 3.42 18.23 -3.47
C VAL A 120 4.21 19.36 -2.82
N GLY A 121 4.49 19.25 -1.51
CA GLY A 121 5.28 20.23 -0.77
C GLY A 121 6.66 20.45 -1.38
N MET A 122 7.37 19.34 -1.64
CA MET A 122 8.70 19.38 -2.25
C MET A 122 8.70 20.03 -3.64
N LYS A 123 7.77 19.66 -4.53
CA LYS A 123 7.67 20.24 -5.88
C LYS A 123 7.40 21.74 -5.81
N TYR A 124 6.51 22.17 -4.90
CA TYR A 124 6.18 23.57 -4.73
C TYR A 124 7.34 24.38 -4.13
N ALA A 125 8.02 23.85 -3.11
CA ALA A 125 9.23 24.45 -2.54
C ALA A 125 10.33 24.59 -3.60
N LYS A 126 10.60 23.55 -4.41
CA LYS A 126 11.54 23.63 -5.55
C LYS A 126 11.12 24.67 -6.59
N HIS A 127 9.83 24.79 -6.88
CA HIS A 127 9.32 25.82 -7.80
C HIS A 127 9.64 27.24 -7.27
N LEU A 128 9.33 27.51 -6.00
CA LEU A 128 9.64 28.79 -5.36
C LEU A 128 11.16 29.04 -5.29
N ALA A 129 11.93 28.04 -4.89
CA ALA A 129 13.38 28.11 -4.80
C ALA A 129 14.03 28.46 -6.14
N ARG A 130 13.62 27.81 -7.25
CA ARG A 130 14.10 28.14 -8.61
C ARG A 130 13.71 29.56 -9.03
N LYS A 131 12.45 29.92 -8.82
CA LYS A 131 11.91 31.20 -9.28
C LYS A 131 12.54 32.40 -8.56
N TYR A 132 12.81 32.26 -7.26
CA TYR A 132 13.30 33.36 -6.41
C TYR A 132 14.76 33.18 -5.95
N GLN A 133 15.46 32.17 -6.48
CA GLN A 133 16.85 31.83 -6.16
C GLN A 133 17.09 31.69 -4.65
N LYS A 134 16.24 30.91 -3.97
CA LYS A 134 16.32 30.67 -2.52
C LYS A 134 16.83 29.25 -2.23
N PRO A 135 17.70 29.07 -1.23
CA PRO A 135 18.06 27.74 -0.75
C PRO A 135 16.86 27.04 -0.10
N ILE A 136 16.91 25.70 -0.09
CA ILE A 136 15.96 24.85 0.63
C ILE A 136 16.65 24.23 1.84
N ILE A 137 15.92 24.15 2.95
CA ILE A 137 16.31 23.39 4.14
C ILE A 137 15.38 22.16 4.22
N PRO A 138 15.88 20.94 3.96
CA PRO A 138 15.09 19.74 4.10
C PRO A 138 14.84 19.46 5.59
N ILE A 139 13.58 19.28 5.95
CA ILE A 139 13.16 19.06 7.33
C ILE A 139 12.66 17.63 7.50
N HIS A 140 13.23 16.97 8.51
CA HIS A 140 12.71 15.73 9.03
C HIS A 140 11.56 16.04 10.02
N HIS A 141 10.37 15.53 9.72
CA HIS A 141 9.11 15.80 10.39
C HIS A 141 9.15 15.44 11.89
N MET A 142 9.72 14.28 12.25
CA MET A 142 9.84 13.87 13.65
C MET A 142 10.81 14.76 14.45
N GLU A 143 11.92 15.22 13.85
CA GLU A 143 12.82 16.19 14.48
C GLU A 143 12.09 17.51 14.75
N ALA A 144 11.31 17.98 13.78
CA ALA A 144 10.52 19.20 13.93
C ALA A 144 9.50 19.09 15.09
N HIS A 145 8.85 17.94 15.27
CA HIS A 145 7.99 17.67 16.43
C HIS A 145 8.77 17.68 17.75
N ALA A 146 10.01 17.19 17.78
CA ALA A 146 10.82 17.20 19.00
C ALA A 146 11.33 18.61 19.35
N LEU A 147 11.67 19.42 18.34
CA LEU A 147 12.33 20.71 18.53
C LEU A 147 11.36 21.88 18.75
N ILE A 148 10.10 21.78 18.32
CA ILE A 148 9.14 22.90 18.41
C ILE A 148 8.89 23.37 19.86
N ALA A 149 9.05 22.50 20.86
CA ALA A 149 8.96 22.88 22.27
C ALA A 149 9.99 23.94 22.68
N ARG A 150 11.14 24.00 22.00
CA ARG A 150 12.21 24.99 22.23
C ARG A 150 11.81 26.40 21.80
N MET A 151 10.72 26.55 21.04
CA MET A 151 10.17 27.86 20.69
C MET A 151 9.48 28.52 21.88
N ASP A 152 8.77 27.72 22.69
CA ASP A 152 8.00 28.21 23.84
C ASP A 152 8.81 28.17 25.15
N HIS A 153 9.82 27.31 25.23
CA HIS A 153 10.53 27.00 26.48
C HIS A 153 12.06 27.04 26.28
N ASP A 154 12.78 27.48 27.31
CA ASP A 154 14.24 27.42 27.36
C ASP A 154 14.71 25.99 27.67
N ILE A 155 14.64 25.13 26.65
CA ILE A 155 15.13 23.76 26.68
C ILE A 155 16.54 23.77 26.11
N SER A 156 17.49 23.04 26.71
CA SER A 156 18.87 22.95 26.22
C SER A 156 19.20 21.51 25.83
N PHE A 157 20.06 21.32 24.83
CA PHE A 157 20.55 19.98 24.51
C PHE A 157 21.55 19.49 25.58
N PRO A 158 21.63 18.17 25.85
CA PRO A 158 20.74 17.12 25.36
C PRO A 158 19.44 17.03 26.20
N PHE A 159 18.36 16.52 25.61
CA PHE A 159 17.10 16.24 26.32
C PHE A 159 16.42 14.95 25.81
N LEU A 160 15.63 14.31 26.65
CA LEU A 160 14.80 13.15 26.27
C LEU A 160 13.54 13.64 25.57
N THR A 161 13.14 13.02 24.47
CA THR A 161 11.89 13.29 23.78
C THR A 161 11.02 12.03 23.70
N LEU A 162 9.75 12.19 24.05
CA LEU A 162 8.67 11.23 23.81
C LEU A 162 7.74 11.83 22.76
N LEU A 163 7.84 11.34 21.53
CA LEU A 163 6.95 11.73 20.45
C LEU A 163 5.79 10.74 20.37
N ILE A 164 4.56 11.22 20.55
CA ILE A 164 3.32 10.45 20.50
C ILE A 164 2.32 11.12 19.55
N SER A 165 2.12 10.53 18.37
CA SER A 165 1.25 11.09 17.31
C SER A 165 0.27 10.06 16.74
N GLY A 166 -0.43 10.45 15.67
CA GLY A 166 -1.28 9.56 14.88
C GLY A 166 -0.52 8.44 14.18
N GLY A 167 0.70 8.72 13.70
CA GLY A 167 1.50 7.78 12.90
C GLY A 167 2.79 7.29 13.56
N HIS A 168 3.23 7.92 14.65
CA HIS A 168 4.53 7.61 15.27
C HIS A 168 4.45 7.58 16.80
N CYS A 169 5.20 6.68 17.41
CA CYS A 169 5.47 6.65 18.84
C CYS A 169 6.94 6.30 19.06
N LEU A 170 7.74 7.22 19.61
CA LEU A 170 9.16 6.98 19.85
C LEU A 170 9.70 7.69 21.08
N LEU A 171 10.80 7.13 21.58
CA LEU A 171 11.67 7.70 22.61
C LEU A 171 13.05 7.91 22.02
N ALA A 172 13.56 9.13 22.10
CA ALA A 172 14.91 9.46 21.62
C ALA A 172 15.57 10.49 22.52
N VAL A 173 16.91 10.50 22.56
CA VAL A 173 17.67 11.61 23.13
C VAL A 173 18.04 12.56 22.01
N ALA A 174 17.55 13.79 22.06
CA ALA A 174 17.98 14.87 21.18
C ALA A 174 19.30 15.40 21.72
N GLN A 175 20.40 15.12 21.01
CA GLN A 175 21.76 15.57 21.38
C GLN A 175 22.10 16.89 20.72
N ASP A 176 21.56 17.13 19.52
CA ASP A 176 21.65 18.40 18.81
C ASP A 176 20.45 18.52 17.82
N VAL A 177 20.38 19.63 17.08
CA VAL A 177 19.34 19.96 16.10
C VAL A 177 19.14 18.88 15.04
N ASN A 178 20.21 18.15 14.67
CA ASN A 178 20.18 17.06 13.69
C ASN A 178 20.80 15.76 14.23
N GLU A 179 20.99 15.65 15.54
CA GLU A 179 21.58 14.46 16.17
C GLU A 179 20.60 13.89 17.21
N PHE A 180 19.94 12.80 16.82
CA PHE A 180 18.95 12.11 17.65
C PHE A 180 19.37 10.66 17.86
N LYS A 181 19.47 10.25 19.12
CA LYS A 181 19.72 8.87 19.51
C LYS A 181 18.40 8.17 19.85
N LEU A 182 17.89 7.37 18.92
CA LEU A 182 16.68 6.57 19.13
C LEU A 182 16.90 5.51 20.22
N LEU A 183 16.02 5.50 21.22
CA LEU A 183 16.04 4.53 22.32
C LEU A 183 14.99 3.42 22.12
N GLY A 184 13.84 3.78 21.53
CA GLY A 184 12.78 2.84 21.22
C GLY A 184 11.68 3.47 20.38
N GLN A 185 10.93 2.63 19.66
CA GLN A 185 9.81 3.04 18.82
C GLN A 185 8.67 2.02 18.88
N SER A 186 7.50 2.37 18.37
CA SER A 186 6.42 1.40 18.17
C SER A 186 6.84 0.30 17.20
N LEU A 187 6.67 -0.96 17.63
CA LEU A 187 6.87 -2.16 16.81
C LEU A 187 5.67 -2.42 15.87
N ASP A 188 4.56 -1.75 16.12
CA ASP A 188 3.31 -1.83 15.38
C ASP A 188 2.72 -0.42 15.17
N GLY A 189 1.40 -0.24 15.30
CA GLY A 189 0.75 1.06 15.12
C GLY A 189 1.10 2.08 16.22
N ALA A 190 0.66 3.33 16.03
CA ALA A 190 0.86 4.41 16.98
C ALA A 190 -0.38 4.61 17.89
N PRO A 191 -0.26 5.27 19.06
CA PRO A 191 -1.38 5.45 19.98
C PRO A 191 -2.53 6.25 19.36
N GLY A 192 -2.23 7.25 18.52
CA GLY A 192 -3.28 8.05 17.87
C GLY A 192 -4.09 7.23 16.86
N GLU A 193 -3.44 6.40 16.02
CA GLU A 193 -4.13 5.47 15.13
C GLU A 193 -5.04 4.50 15.89
N VAL A 194 -4.56 3.99 17.02
CA VAL A 194 -5.33 3.09 17.88
C VAL A 194 -6.54 3.79 18.47
N PHE A 195 -6.41 5.03 18.92
CA PHE A 195 -7.52 5.87 19.36
C PHE A 195 -8.53 6.14 18.22
N ASP A 196 -8.08 6.50 17.03
CA ASP A 196 -8.97 6.76 15.88
C ASP A 196 -9.77 5.53 15.46
N LYS A 197 -9.11 4.37 15.40
CA LYS A 197 -9.77 3.09 15.05
C LYS A 197 -10.74 2.66 16.14
N ALA A 198 -10.39 2.85 17.41
CA ALA A 198 -11.27 2.51 18.53
C ALA A 198 -12.47 3.44 18.61
N ALA A 199 -12.27 4.76 18.52
CA ALA A 199 -13.34 5.75 18.50
C ALA A 199 -14.36 5.48 17.38
N ARG A 200 -13.85 5.11 16.19
CA ARG A 200 -14.69 4.70 15.06
C ARG A 200 -15.49 3.44 15.38
N ARG A 201 -14.86 2.41 15.96
CA ARG A 201 -15.53 1.15 16.28
C ARG A 201 -16.56 1.30 17.41
N MET A 202 -16.29 2.19 18.36
CA MET A 202 -17.23 2.62 19.41
C MET A 202 -18.33 3.56 18.87
N LYS A 203 -18.23 3.98 17.60
CA LYS A 203 -19.19 4.85 16.93
C LYS A 203 -19.35 6.20 17.66
N LEU A 204 -18.26 6.71 18.26
CA LEU A 204 -18.27 7.96 19.04
C LEU A 204 -18.78 9.15 18.22
N ARG A 205 -18.59 9.12 16.90
CA ARG A 205 -19.11 10.16 15.99
C ARG A 205 -20.64 10.32 16.04
N ASN A 206 -21.37 9.29 16.46
CA ASN A 206 -22.82 9.33 16.59
C ASN A 206 -23.28 10.04 17.87
N ILE A 207 -22.34 10.35 18.78
CA ILE A 207 -22.57 11.23 19.92
C ILE A 207 -22.37 12.68 19.43
N PRO A 208 -23.39 13.55 19.46
CA PRO A 208 -23.32 14.88 18.84
C PRO A 208 -22.11 15.71 19.29
N GLU A 209 -21.80 15.69 20.59
CA GLU A 209 -20.69 16.41 21.21
C GLU A 209 -19.31 15.94 20.72
N LEU A 210 -19.18 14.68 20.26
CA LEU A 210 -17.92 14.08 19.82
C LEU A 210 -17.78 14.04 18.29
N SER A 211 -18.82 14.43 17.55
CA SER A 211 -18.95 14.19 16.10
C SER A 211 -17.90 14.88 15.21
N GLN A 212 -17.28 15.95 15.72
CA GLN A 212 -16.25 16.73 15.02
C GLN A 212 -14.86 16.60 15.66
N MET A 213 -14.71 15.75 16.68
CA MET A 213 -13.45 15.56 17.39
C MET A 213 -12.61 14.47 16.71
N SER A 214 -11.28 14.58 16.81
CA SER A 214 -10.40 13.45 16.47
C SER A 214 -10.63 12.28 17.45
N GLY A 215 -10.22 11.06 17.09
CA GLY A 215 -10.50 9.89 17.93
C GLY A 215 -9.88 10.00 19.31
N GLY A 216 -8.64 10.51 19.41
CA GLY A 216 -7.98 10.77 20.70
C GLY A 216 -8.73 11.78 21.56
N GLN A 217 -9.20 12.88 20.98
CA GLN A 217 -10.00 13.91 21.68
C GLN A 217 -11.37 13.36 22.13
N ALA A 218 -12.03 12.60 21.26
CA ALA A 218 -13.31 11.99 21.55
C ALA A 218 -13.20 10.99 22.70
N ILE A 219 -12.15 10.16 22.71
CA ILE A 219 -11.88 9.20 23.79
C ILE A 219 -11.60 9.90 25.12
N GLU A 220 -10.77 10.96 25.12
CA GLU A 220 -10.51 11.72 26.35
C GLU A 220 -11.78 12.37 26.92
N THR A 221 -12.58 12.98 26.04
CA THR A 221 -13.83 13.65 26.42
C THR A 221 -14.87 12.66 26.94
N ALA A 222 -15.00 11.49 26.31
CA ALA A 222 -15.88 10.42 26.76
C ALA A 222 -15.40 9.80 28.07
N ALA A 223 -14.09 9.56 28.22
CA ALA A 223 -13.48 9.00 29.42
C ALA A 223 -13.73 9.87 30.67
N ALA A 224 -13.78 11.20 30.52
CA ALA A 224 -14.07 12.12 31.61
C ALA A 224 -15.50 11.97 32.18
N LYS A 225 -16.39 11.29 31.47
CA LYS A 225 -17.78 11.00 31.88
C LYS A 225 -17.98 9.57 32.37
N ALA A 226 -16.90 8.79 32.53
CA ALA A 226 -16.98 7.43 33.04
C ALA A 226 -17.47 7.44 34.50
N THR A 227 -18.21 6.39 34.86
CA THR A 227 -18.77 6.19 36.21
C THR A 227 -18.15 5.02 36.94
N ASN A 228 -17.48 4.11 36.22
CA ASN A 228 -16.86 2.92 36.79
C ASN A 228 -15.55 2.58 36.09
N HIS A 229 -14.46 2.55 36.86
CA HIS A 229 -13.10 2.43 36.34
C HIS A 229 -12.65 0.97 36.15
N ASP A 230 -13.38 -0.01 36.68
CA ASP A 230 -12.94 -1.41 36.78
C ASP A 230 -13.67 -2.38 35.85
N ILE A 231 -14.65 -1.90 35.06
CA ILE A 231 -15.47 -2.73 34.16
C ILE A 231 -14.61 -3.41 33.08
N PHE A 232 -13.63 -2.68 32.54
CA PHE A 232 -12.82 -3.14 31.42
C PHE A 232 -11.35 -3.17 31.80
N LYS A 233 -10.65 -4.24 31.39
CA LYS A 233 -9.22 -4.40 31.63
C LYS A 233 -8.46 -4.45 30.33
N PHE A 234 -7.32 -3.76 30.31
CA PHE A 234 -6.35 -3.77 29.22
C PHE A 234 -5.01 -4.33 29.72
N PRO A 235 -4.40 -5.30 29.00
CA PRO A 235 -3.11 -5.84 29.38
C PRO A 235 -2.00 -4.80 29.18
N LEU A 236 -0.93 -4.91 29.97
CA LEU A 236 0.30 -4.13 29.79
C LEU A 236 1.26 -4.93 28.90
N PRO A 237 1.53 -4.52 27.65
CA PRO A 237 2.42 -5.28 26.77
C PRO A 237 3.89 -5.02 27.12
N LEU A 238 4.77 -5.92 26.65
CA LEU A 238 6.23 -5.76 26.73
C LEU A 238 6.79 -5.63 28.17
N THR A 239 6.11 -6.22 29.17
CA THR A 239 6.56 -6.20 30.57
C THR A 239 7.87 -6.96 30.80
N GLU A 240 8.14 -7.98 30.00
CA GLU A 240 9.34 -8.82 30.12
C GLU A 240 10.50 -8.37 29.21
N THR A 241 10.27 -7.39 28.31
CA THR A 241 11.29 -6.97 27.35
C THR A 241 12.17 -5.85 27.89
N LYS A 242 13.49 -6.02 27.76
CA LYS A 242 14.50 -5.08 28.28
C LYS A 242 14.88 -3.96 27.29
N ASP A 243 13.96 -3.52 26.45
CA ASP A 243 14.14 -2.41 25.50
C ASP A 243 13.26 -1.19 25.87
N CYS A 244 13.21 -0.15 25.04
CA CYS A 244 12.30 1.01 25.19
C CYS A 244 11.18 1.04 24.14
N ASN A 245 11.04 -0.03 23.35
CA ASN A 245 10.04 -0.13 22.29
C ASN A 245 8.59 -0.15 22.80
N PHE A 246 7.63 0.16 21.94
CA PHE A 246 6.20 0.16 22.25
C PHE A 246 5.43 -0.88 21.42
N SER A 247 4.24 -1.29 21.87
CA SER A 247 3.28 -2.06 21.07
C SER A 247 1.86 -1.66 21.46
N PHE A 248 1.05 -1.30 20.48
CA PHE A 248 -0.30 -0.77 20.66
C PHE A 248 -1.41 -1.65 20.06
N ASN A 249 -1.10 -2.62 19.18
CA ASN A 249 -2.13 -3.46 18.53
C ASN A 249 -2.98 -4.25 19.53
N GLY A 250 -2.39 -4.67 20.66
CA GLY A 250 -3.10 -5.36 21.73
C GLY A 250 -4.27 -4.56 22.30
N PHE A 251 -4.14 -3.23 22.39
CA PHE A 251 -5.21 -2.34 22.86
C PHE A 251 -6.37 -2.29 21.87
N LYS A 252 -6.09 -2.22 20.57
CA LYS A 252 -7.12 -2.28 19.53
C LYS A 252 -7.92 -3.59 19.59
N SER A 253 -7.23 -4.72 19.67
CA SER A 253 -7.88 -6.04 19.76
C SER A 253 -8.70 -6.18 21.04
N THR A 254 -8.19 -5.68 22.17
CA THR A 254 -8.89 -5.72 23.46
C THR A 254 -10.13 -4.84 23.46
N ALA A 255 -10.05 -3.62 22.91
CA ALA A 255 -11.20 -2.74 22.75
C ALA A 255 -12.27 -3.39 21.87
N LEU A 256 -11.89 -3.97 20.73
CA LEU A 256 -12.82 -4.67 19.85
C LEU A 256 -13.51 -5.85 20.56
N TYR A 257 -12.77 -6.64 21.33
CA TYR A 257 -13.31 -7.74 22.11
C TYR A 257 -14.39 -7.25 23.11
N HIS A 258 -14.09 -6.20 23.88
CA HIS A 258 -15.03 -5.63 24.84
C HIS A 258 -16.28 -5.07 24.17
N ILE A 259 -16.12 -4.37 23.04
CA ILE A 259 -17.24 -3.82 22.26
C ILE A 259 -18.15 -4.94 21.77
N LEU A 260 -17.59 -5.97 21.12
CA LEU A 260 -18.39 -7.09 20.58
C LEU A 260 -19.13 -7.85 21.69
N LYS A 261 -18.48 -8.04 22.84
CA LYS A 261 -19.10 -8.67 24.01
C LYS A 261 -20.30 -7.84 24.50
N LYS A 262 -20.12 -6.53 24.65
CA LYS A 262 -21.16 -5.62 25.15
C LYS A 262 -22.30 -5.37 24.16
N GLU A 263 -22.00 -5.28 22.88
CA GLU A 263 -23.04 -5.21 21.84
C GLU A 263 -23.94 -6.45 21.86
N LYS A 264 -23.36 -7.64 22.09
CA LYS A 264 -24.13 -8.87 22.24
C LYS A 264 -24.93 -8.91 23.54
N GLU A 265 -24.36 -8.46 24.66
CA GLU A 265 -25.06 -8.41 25.96
C GLU A 265 -26.28 -7.48 25.92
N HIS A 266 -26.17 -6.34 25.22
CA HIS A 266 -27.22 -5.32 25.15
C HIS A 266 -28.08 -5.39 23.87
N ASN A 267 -27.89 -6.40 23.02
CA ASN A 267 -28.56 -6.53 21.71
C ASN A 267 -28.51 -5.24 20.86
N ILE A 268 -27.32 -4.64 20.76
CA ILE A 268 -27.09 -3.40 20.02
C ILE A 268 -27.10 -3.69 18.51
N GLU A 269 -28.00 -3.03 17.77
CA GLU A 269 -28.10 -3.14 16.31
C GLU A 269 -27.60 -1.87 15.60
N GLY A 270 -27.07 -2.04 14.39
CA GLY A 270 -26.73 -0.92 13.51
C GLY A 270 -25.66 0.04 14.06
N ASP A 271 -25.99 1.32 14.06
CA ASP A 271 -25.08 2.44 14.38
C ASP A 271 -25.15 2.88 15.86
N GLN A 272 -25.85 2.14 16.71
CA GLN A 272 -25.98 2.43 18.14
C GLN A 272 -24.68 2.23 18.93
N VAL A 273 -24.51 3.05 19.97
CA VAL A 273 -23.36 3.05 20.88
C VAL A 273 -23.68 2.19 22.12
N ILE A 274 -22.69 1.47 22.66
CA ILE A 274 -22.88 0.69 23.90
C ILE A 274 -23.10 1.62 25.11
N PRO A 275 -23.90 1.22 26.12
CA PRO A 275 -24.13 2.04 27.32
C PRO A 275 -22.84 2.39 28.08
N GLU A 276 -21.90 1.46 28.21
CA GLU A 276 -20.65 1.61 28.96
C GLU A 276 -19.50 2.23 28.12
N VAL A 277 -19.83 2.98 27.06
CA VAL A 277 -18.81 3.52 26.13
C VAL A 277 -17.82 4.46 26.81
N ASN A 278 -18.28 5.26 27.77
CA ASN A 278 -17.45 6.19 28.53
C ASN A 278 -16.44 5.42 29.41
N ASP A 279 -16.90 4.36 30.08
CA ASP A 279 -16.06 3.50 30.92
C ASP A 279 -15.03 2.73 30.06
N LEU A 280 -15.41 2.32 28.85
CA LEU A 280 -14.49 1.68 27.91
C LEU A 280 -13.43 2.66 27.38
N CYS A 281 -13.82 3.91 27.08
CA CYS A 281 -12.89 4.98 26.70
C CYS A 281 -11.88 5.24 27.83
N LEU A 282 -12.34 5.31 29.08
CA LEU A 282 -11.47 5.48 30.24
C LEU A 282 -10.49 4.30 30.39
N ALA A 283 -10.99 3.06 30.38
CA ALA A 283 -10.13 1.89 30.54
C ALA A 283 -9.07 1.77 29.43
N MET A 284 -9.44 2.15 28.20
CA MET A 284 -8.50 2.21 27.08
C MET A 284 -7.45 3.31 27.27
N LEU A 285 -7.88 4.52 27.65
CA LEU A 285 -6.98 5.64 27.93
C LEU A 285 -6.01 5.31 29.07
N MET A 286 -6.49 4.70 30.15
CA MET A 286 -5.67 4.19 31.26
C MET A 286 -4.67 3.14 30.80
N GLY A 287 -5.11 2.16 30.01
CA GLY A 287 -4.26 1.11 29.47
C GLY A 287 -3.11 1.67 28.62
N THR A 288 -3.43 2.53 27.66
CA THR A 288 -2.43 3.19 26.80
C THR A 288 -1.48 4.06 27.63
N THR A 289 -2.01 4.83 28.59
CA THR A 289 -1.19 5.68 29.48
C THR A 289 -0.21 4.85 30.29
N ARG A 290 -0.65 3.75 30.92
CA ARG A 290 0.23 2.84 31.67
C ARG A 290 1.35 2.29 30.82
N HIS A 291 1.07 1.95 29.57
CA HIS A 291 2.10 1.50 28.62
C HIS A 291 3.10 2.62 28.33
N LEU A 292 2.63 3.83 28.02
CA LEU A 292 3.51 4.99 27.79
C LEU A 292 4.41 5.28 29.00
N LEU A 293 3.85 5.28 30.21
CA LEU A 293 4.61 5.48 31.46
C LEU A 293 5.68 4.40 31.63
N HIS A 294 5.30 3.13 31.54
CA HIS A 294 6.22 2.02 31.72
C HIS A 294 7.42 2.09 30.76
N ARG A 295 7.19 2.43 29.49
CA ARG A 295 8.28 2.51 28.51
C ARG A 295 9.12 3.79 28.64
N THR A 296 8.50 4.89 29.04
CA THR A 296 9.21 6.16 29.31
C THR A 296 10.10 6.04 30.55
N GLN A 297 9.61 5.40 31.61
CA GLN A 297 10.38 5.09 32.81
C GLN A 297 11.64 4.31 32.45
N ARG A 298 11.50 3.26 31.63
CA ARG A 298 12.64 2.46 31.16
C ARG A 298 13.66 3.29 30.37
N ALA A 299 13.22 4.25 29.58
CA ALA A 299 14.13 5.14 28.87
C ALA A 299 14.85 6.12 29.80
N MET A 300 14.20 6.62 30.86
CA MET A 300 14.85 7.43 31.89
C MET A 300 15.95 6.62 32.61
N GLU A 301 15.62 5.41 33.08
CA GLU A 301 16.59 4.49 33.70
C GLU A 301 17.74 4.15 32.74
N PHE A 302 17.44 3.91 31.46
CA PHE A 302 18.47 3.65 30.46
C PHE A 302 19.39 4.87 30.25
N CYS A 303 18.84 6.09 30.26
CA CYS A 303 19.64 7.32 30.15
C CYS A 303 20.55 7.51 31.36
N GLU A 304 20.06 7.21 32.57
CA GLU A 304 20.83 7.28 33.81
C GLU A 304 21.99 6.28 33.81
N ILE A 305 21.72 5.00 33.54
CA ILE A 305 22.73 3.93 33.51
C ILE A 305 23.85 4.23 32.49
N ASN A 306 23.49 4.84 31.36
CA ASN A 306 24.42 5.12 30.27
C ASN A 306 24.95 6.55 30.26
N ASN A 307 24.65 7.36 31.29
CA ASN A 307 25.04 8.77 31.39
C ASN A 307 24.72 9.59 30.12
N LEU A 308 23.55 9.38 29.53
CA LEU A 308 23.14 10.07 28.29
C LEU A 308 22.66 11.50 28.52
N LEU A 309 22.26 11.82 29.76
CA LEU A 309 21.76 13.13 30.16
C LEU A 309 22.50 13.58 31.43
N PRO A 310 23.10 14.78 31.44
CA PRO A 310 23.66 15.37 32.66
C PRO A 310 22.58 15.59 33.72
N GLU A 311 22.97 15.51 35.00
CA GLU A 311 22.05 15.66 36.14
C GLU A 311 21.26 16.98 36.11
N ASN A 312 21.91 18.07 35.70
CA ASN A 312 21.28 19.39 35.57
C ASN A 312 20.45 19.58 34.29
N LYS A 313 20.36 18.55 33.44
CA LYS A 313 19.67 18.54 32.13
C LYS A 313 18.72 17.36 31.97
N LYS A 314 18.23 16.80 33.08
CA LYS A 314 17.09 15.86 33.09
C LYS A 314 15.82 16.59 32.64
N GLN A 315 15.57 16.56 31.33
CA GLN A 315 14.43 17.21 30.67
C GLN A 315 13.72 16.20 29.77
N LEU A 316 12.38 16.12 29.86
CA LEU A 316 11.52 15.33 28.98
C LEU A 316 10.63 16.28 28.16
N VAL A 317 10.74 16.21 26.84
CA VAL A 317 9.82 16.87 25.90
C VAL A 317 8.78 15.85 25.42
N VAL A 318 7.51 16.16 25.59
CA VAL A 318 6.40 15.33 25.10
C VAL A 318 5.72 16.05 23.93
N SER A 319 5.81 15.48 22.73
CA SER A 319 5.33 16.10 21.49
C SER A 319 4.50 15.16 20.61
N GLY A 320 3.97 15.70 19.50
CA GLY A 320 3.03 15.02 18.61
C GLY A 320 1.57 15.17 19.03
N GLY A 321 0.64 14.85 18.12
CA GLY A 321 -0.78 15.13 18.30
C GLY A 321 -1.44 14.48 19.53
N VAL A 322 -0.94 13.33 19.99
CA VAL A 322 -1.47 12.65 21.18
C VAL A 322 -0.96 13.31 22.47
N ALA A 323 0.14 14.08 22.42
CA ALA A 323 0.62 14.85 23.57
C ALA A 323 -0.39 15.90 24.06
N CYS A 324 -1.33 16.33 23.21
CA CYS A 324 -2.45 17.20 23.60
C CYS A 324 -3.35 16.59 24.68
N ASN A 325 -3.35 15.27 24.85
CA ASN A 325 -4.15 14.60 25.85
C ASN A 325 -3.67 14.94 27.27
N ASN A 326 -4.52 15.60 28.05
CA ASN A 326 -4.18 16.10 29.38
C ASN A 326 -4.08 14.98 30.40
N TYR A 327 -4.86 13.91 30.24
CA TYR A 327 -4.76 12.73 31.09
C TYR A 327 -3.37 12.07 30.99
N ILE A 328 -2.90 11.81 29.76
CA ILE A 328 -1.57 11.25 29.49
C ILE A 328 -0.49 12.19 30.01
N PHE A 329 -0.59 13.49 29.70
CA PHE A 329 0.44 14.46 30.11
C PHE A 329 0.56 14.56 31.63
N LYS A 330 -0.56 14.62 32.37
CA LYS A 330 -0.57 14.65 33.83
C LYS A 330 0.09 13.41 34.43
N ALA A 331 -0.17 12.23 33.86
CA ALA A 331 0.43 10.99 34.31
C ALA A 331 1.95 10.97 34.07
N LEU A 332 2.41 11.48 32.91
CA LEU A 332 3.84 11.65 32.62
C LEU A 332 4.50 12.68 33.55
N SER A 333 3.79 13.76 33.93
CA SER A 333 4.31 14.72 34.91
C SER A 333 4.62 14.07 36.25
N ILE A 334 3.72 13.20 36.75
CA ILE A 334 3.95 12.45 37.99
C ILE A 334 5.19 11.56 37.85
N LEU A 335 5.34 10.84 36.74
CA LEU A 335 6.54 10.03 36.49
C LEU A 335 7.82 10.88 36.45
N CYS A 336 7.76 12.06 35.85
CA CYS A 336 8.90 12.98 35.80
C CYS A 336 9.28 13.52 37.18
N GLU A 337 8.31 13.82 38.05
CA GLU A 337 8.56 14.25 39.43
C GLU A 337 9.33 13.18 40.22
N GLU A 338 8.98 11.91 40.06
CA GLU A 338 9.66 10.78 40.74
C GLU A 338 11.11 10.55 40.28
N TYR A 339 11.47 10.96 39.04
CA TYR A 339 12.81 10.78 38.46
C TYR A 339 13.61 12.09 38.37
N ASP A 340 13.13 13.18 38.96
CA ASP A 340 13.72 14.52 38.92
C ASP A 340 13.89 15.09 37.49
N TYR A 341 12.94 14.79 36.58
CA TYR A 341 12.89 15.35 35.23
C TYR A 341 12.00 16.60 35.18
N LYS A 342 12.48 17.65 34.49
CA LYS A 342 11.60 18.74 34.04
C LYS A 342 10.83 18.29 32.80
N ILE A 343 9.50 18.40 32.81
CA ILE A 343 8.65 18.02 31.68
C ILE A 343 8.18 19.26 30.90
N TYR A 344 8.21 19.17 29.57
CA TYR A 344 7.73 20.21 28.66
C TYR A 344 6.80 19.63 27.61
N ARG A 345 5.79 20.40 27.25
CA ARG A 345 4.88 20.13 26.12
C ARG A 345 4.69 21.43 25.34
N PRO A 346 4.73 21.39 23.99
CA PRO A 346 4.38 22.55 23.17
C PRO A 346 2.95 23.03 23.48
N GLN A 347 2.62 24.28 23.14
CA GLN A 347 1.22 24.68 23.14
C GLN A 347 0.37 23.73 22.28
N PRO A 348 -0.89 23.41 22.65
CA PRO A 348 -1.70 22.43 21.92
C PRO A 348 -1.79 22.67 20.41
N LYS A 349 -1.80 23.94 19.96
CA LYS A 349 -1.82 24.31 18.54
C LYS A 349 -0.54 23.93 17.77
N LEU A 350 0.56 23.68 18.48
CA LEU A 350 1.87 23.33 17.93
C LEU A 350 2.17 21.84 17.99
N CYS A 351 1.33 21.05 18.69
CA CYS A 351 1.48 19.59 18.78
C CYS A 351 1.01 18.86 17.52
N THR A 352 0.13 19.47 16.73
CA THR A 352 -0.34 18.95 15.43
C THR A 352 0.55 19.42 14.29
N ASP A 353 0.39 18.84 13.10
CA ASP A 353 1.23 19.15 11.94
C ASP A 353 0.95 20.59 11.45
N ASN A 354 1.98 21.43 11.40
CA ASN A 354 1.83 22.85 11.07
C ASN A 354 3.09 23.46 10.44
N GLY A 355 2.94 24.63 9.81
CA GLY A 355 4.08 25.30 9.17
C GLY A 355 5.13 25.85 10.16
N LEU A 356 4.74 26.13 11.41
CA LEU A 356 5.65 26.68 12.44
C LEU A 356 6.71 25.67 12.88
N MET A 357 6.34 24.39 13.09
CA MET A 357 7.33 23.36 13.43
C MET A 357 8.43 23.22 12.35
N ILE A 358 8.04 23.35 11.08
CA ILE A 358 8.96 23.29 9.95
C ILE A 358 9.81 24.55 9.85
N ALA A 359 9.20 25.73 10.01
CA ALA A 359 9.91 27.00 10.02
C ALA A 359 10.91 27.09 11.19
N TRP A 360 10.52 26.60 12.38
CA TRP A 360 11.36 26.61 13.59
C TRP A 360 12.55 25.68 13.46
N ASN A 361 12.36 24.42 13.04
CA ASN A 361 13.48 23.52 12.78
C ASN A 361 14.39 24.10 11.68
N GLY A 362 13.80 24.68 10.62
CA GLY A 362 14.54 25.43 9.61
C GLY A 362 15.38 26.58 10.17
N LEU A 363 14.86 27.33 11.14
CA LEU A 363 15.59 28.40 11.81
C LEU A 363 16.74 27.86 12.68
N GLU A 364 16.54 26.77 13.41
CA GLU A 364 17.61 26.15 14.20
C GLU A 364 18.74 25.62 13.29
N LYS A 365 18.40 24.95 12.19
CA LYS A 365 19.37 24.53 11.15
C LYS A 365 20.07 25.72 10.50
N TRP A 366 19.33 26.79 10.19
CA TRP A 366 19.90 28.03 9.63
C TRP A 366 20.93 28.68 10.55
N ARG A 367 20.63 28.78 11.86
CA ARG A 367 21.55 29.33 12.87
C ARG A 367 22.86 28.54 12.96
N LYS A 368 22.79 27.21 12.77
CA LYS A 368 23.96 26.32 12.74
C LYS A 368 24.63 26.19 11.37
N ARG A 369 24.01 26.71 10.30
CA ARG A 369 24.45 26.58 8.91
C ARG A 369 24.57 25.12 8.44
N ILE A 370 23.64 24.28 8.87
CA ILE A 370 23.55 22.85 8.48
C ILE A 370 22.38 22.62 7.53
N ASP A 371 22.51 21.62 6.65
CA ASP A 371 21.49 21.21 5.67
C ASP A 371 20.90 22.33 4.81
N ILE A 372 21.68 23.37 4.50
CA ILE A 372 21.25 24.45 3.59
C ILE A 372 21.62 24.05 2.16
N VAL A 373 20.62 23.61 1.38
CA VAL A 373 20.84 23.07 0.04
C VAL A 373 20.49 24.09 -1.04
N THR A 374 21.45 24.36 -1.92
CA THR A 374 21.27 25.23 -3.10
C THR A 374 21.08 24.43 -4.40
N ASP A 375 21.67 23.23 -4.49
CA ASP A 375 21.44 22.30 -5.60
C ASP A 375 20.17 21.47 -5.37
N LEU A 376 19.09 21.88 -6.04
CA LEU A 376 17.78 21.27 -5.89
C LEU A 376 17.69 19.83 -6.40
N ASN A 377 18.69 19.33 -7.14
CA ASN A 377 18.73 17.94 -7.60
C ASN A 377 19.15 16.97 -6.49
N GLN A 378 19.78 17.46 -5.42
CA GLN A 378 20.24 16.65 -4.29
C GLN A 378 19.13 16.35 -3.27
N ILE A 379 17.98 17.04 -3.38
CA ILE A 379 16.88 16.92 -2.42
C ILE A 379 15.84 15.93 -2.93
N ASN A 380 15.69 14.81 -2.23
CA ASN A 380 14.66 13.80 -2.50
C ASN A 380 13.73 13.65 -1.29
N ILE A 381 12.53 13.12 -1.52
CA ILE A 381 11.61 12.75 -0.43
C ILE A 381 11.94 11.33 0.03
N ASN A 382 11.79 11.07 1.33
CA ASN A 382 11.94 9.74 1.91
C ASN A 382 10.67 9.41 2.73
N PRO A 383 9.71 8.65 2.17
CA PRO A 383 8.37 8.56 2.74
C PRO A 383 8.20 7.59 3.93
N THR A 384 9.10 6.62 4.14
CA THR A 384 8.86 5.52 5.09
C THR A 384 9.30 5.81 6.53
N SER A 385 8.45 5.43 7.49
CA SER A 385 8.86 4.55 8.60
C SER A 385 8.72 3.09 8.13
N ASP A 386 9.69 2.23 8.45
CA ASP A 386 10.00 1.01 7.71
C ASP A 386 8.88 -0.08 7.62
N TYR A 387 8.46 -0.42 6.38
CA TYR A 387 7.85 -1.69 5.91
C TYR A 387 6.39 -2.06 6.26
N ASP A 388 5.52 -2.18 5.25
CA ASP A 388 4.18 -2.82 5.33
C ASP A 388 4.10 -4.09 4.43
N ALA A 389 3.77 -5.23 5.05
CA ALA A 389 3.64 -6.52 4.38
C ALA A 389 2.39 -6.64 3.47
N GLU A 390 1.39 -5.78 3.63
CA GLU A 390 0.20 -5.70 2.76
C GLU A 390 0.45 -4.79 1.55
N GLU A 391 1.45 -3.92 1.61
CA GLU A 391 1.83 -2.98 0.54
C GLU A 391 3.22 -3.27 -0.03
N LEU A 392 3.47 -4.54 -0.42
CA LEU A 392 4.79 -4.96 -0.94
C LEU A 392 5.29 -4.13 -2.13
N HIS A 393 4.39 -3.65 -2.99
CA HIS A 393 4.76 -2.82 -4.13
C HIS A 393 5.26 -1.43 -3.68
N ASN A 394 4.69 -0.86 -2.62
CA ASN A 394 5.17 0.39 -2.04
C ASN A 394 6.54 0.19 -1.38
N CYS A 395 6.71 -0.90 -0.62
CA CYS A 395 8.01 -1.26 -0.06
C CYS A 395 9.07 -1.47 -1.15
N ALA A 396 8.72 -2.18 -2.23
CA ALA A 396 9.61 -2.40 -3.35
C ALA A 396 9.98 -1.09 -4.07
N TRP A 397 9.03 -0.17 -4.26
CA TRP A 397 9.29 1.16 -4.81
C TRP A 397 10.27 1.94 -3.93
N VAL A 398 10.02 2.00 -2.63
CA VAL A 398 10.88 2.71 -1.66
C VAL A 398 12.28 2.12 -1.62
N ASN A 399 12.39 0.79 -1.58
CA ASN A 399 13.67 0.10 -1.60
C ASN A 399 14.47 0.44 -2.87
N TRP A 400 13.83 0.51 -4.03
CA TRP A 400 14.50 0.92 -5.26
C TRP A 400 14.95 2.38 -5.20
N CYS A 401 14.10 3.31 -4.72
CA CYS A 401 14.50 4.70 -4.57
C CYS A 401 15.71 4.89 -3.63
N LYS A 402 15.79 4.07 -2.58
CA LYS A 402 16.84 4.17 -1.56
C LYS A 402 18.15 3.48 -1.94
N TYR A 403 18.06 2.31 -2.58
CA TYR A 403 19.19 1.40 -2.77
C TYR A 403 19.50 1.09 -4.24
N GLY A 404 18.63 1.48 -5.17
CA GLY A 404 18.81 1.27 -6.61
C GLY A 404 18.37 -0.11 -7.09
N ASP A 405 19.03 -0.59 -8.16
CA ASP A 405 18.52 -1.70 -8.99
C ASP A 405 18.66 -3.11 -8.40
N ILE A 406 19.49 -3.27 -7.37
CA ILE A 406 19.71 -4.55 -6.68
C ILE A 406 19.71 -4.27 -5.19
N VAL A 407 18.78 -4.92 -4.46
CA VAL A 407 18.58 -4.67 -3.03
C VAL A 407 18.57 -5.98 -2.27
N ARG A 408 19.38 -6.10 -1.22
CA ARG A 408 19.38 -7.26 -0.32
C ARG A 408 18.51 -6.97 0.91
N GLU A 409 17.58 -7.86 1.23
CA GLU A 409 16.76 -7.79 2.45
C GLU A 409 17.39 -8.66 3.56
N ALA A 410 17.59 -8.10 4.76
CA ALA A 410 18.15 -8.78 5.94
C ALA A 410 17.64 -8.11 7.24
N PRO A 411 17.53 -8.83 8.39
CA PRO A 411 17.92 -10.22 8.65
C PRO A 411 16.84 -11.27 8.30
N GLY A 412 17.25 -12.50 7.98
CA GLY A 412 16.32 -13.62 7.73
C GLY A 412 16.72 -14.48 6.53
N ILE A 413 15.79 -14.65 5.59
CA ILE A 413 16.04 -15.38 4.33
C ILE A 413 17.04 -14.56 3.52
N ASN A 414 18.06 -15.21 2.94
CA ASN A 414 18.95 -14.54 2.00
C ASN A 414 18.16 -14.18 0.73
N LEU A 415 17.61 -12.97 0.70
CA LEU A 415 16.67 -12.48 -0.29
C LEU A 415 17.26 -11.25 -1.01
N VAL A 416 17.20 -11.26 -2.34
CA VAL A 416 17.64 -10.16 -3.19
C VAL A 416 16.51 -9.76 -4.14
N HIS A 417 16.23 -8.48 -4.19
CA HIS A 417 15.29 -7.84 -5.10
C HIS A 417 16.06 -7.28 -6.30
N VAL A 418 15.53 -7.51 -7.51
CA VAL A 418 16.15 -7.06 -8.76
C VAL A 418 15.15 -6.28 -9.58
N TYR A 419 15.52 -5.06 -9.98
CA TYR A 419 14.65 -4.13 -10.71
C TYR A 419 15.11 -3.92 -12.15
N ASP A 420 16.40 -4.05 -12.43
CA ASP A 420 16.95 -3.85 -13.77
C ASP A 420 16.60 -5.03 -14.70
N PRO A 421 16.00 -4.79 -15.89
CA PRO A 421 15.57 -5.83 -16.81
C PRO A 421 16.69 -6.66 -17.42
N ASP A 422 17.91 -6.12 -17.59
CA ASP A 422 19.08 -6.86 -18.07
C ASP A 422 19.54 -7.86 -16.99
N VAL A 423 19.53 -7.42 -15.72
CA VAL A 423 19.86 -8.30 -14.58
C VAL A 423 18.78 -9.36 -14.36
N ILE A 424 17.52 -8.99 -14.57
CA ILE A 424 16.41 -9.95 -14.56
C ILE A 424 16.61 -11.02 -15.64
N GLU A 425 17.05 -10.63 -16.84
CA GLU A 425 17.38 -11.55 -17.93
C GLU A 425 18.52 -12.50 -17.52
N ASP A 426 19.61 -11.98 -16.94
CA ASP A 426 20.73 -12.78 -16.44
C ASP A 426 20.30 -13.83 -15.41
N VAL A 427 19.40 -13.46 -14.49
CA VAL A 427 18.83 -14.39 -13.49
C VAL A 427 18.04 -15.52 -14.16
N PHE A 428 17.26 -15.22 -15.20
CA PHE A 428 16.40 -16.21 -15.84
C PHE A 428 17.08 -17.05 -16.92
N ARG A 429 18.19 -16.57 -17.49
CA ARG A 429 18.99 -17.30 -18.49
C ARG A 429 19.98 -18.28 -17.89
N GLN A 430 20.09 -18.33 -16.56
CA GLN A 430 20.88 -19.37 -15.88
C GLN A 430 20.42 -20.77 -16.33
N LYS A 431 21.41 -21.65 -16.58
CA LYS A 431 21.16 -23.02 -17.03
C LYS A 431 20.74 -23.89 -15.84
N ASP A 432 19.46 -23.84 -15.50
CA ASP A 432 18.88 -24.64 -14.43
C ASP A 432 18.02 -25.78 -14.97
N LYS A 433 18.41 -27.03 -14.69
CA LYS A 433 17.63 -28.22 -15.08
C LYS A 433 16.25 -28.22 -14.41
N TYR A 434 16.18 -27.81 -13.15
CA TYR A 434 14.97 -27.77 -12.33
C TYR A 434 14.83 -26.41 -11.63
N PRO A 435 14.35 -25.36 -12.32
CA PRO A 435 14.22 -24.04 -11.72
C PRO A 435 13.39 -24.11 -10.43
N ALA A 436 13.91 -23.57 -9.33
CA ALA A 436 13.28 -23.65 -8.02
C ALA A 436 12.67 -22.32 -7.57
N ARG A 437 11.65 -22.39 -6.72
CA ARG A 437 11.04 -21.21 -6.07
C ARG A 437 10.76 -21.51 -4.60
N ARG A 438 10.91 -20.48 -3.75
CA ARG A 438 10.50 -20.53 -2.34
C ARG A 438 9.08 -19.97 -2.21
N SER A 439 8.06 -20.81 -2.40
CA SER A 439 6.66 -20.39 -2.28
C SER A 439 5.74 -21.56 -1.92
N HIS A 440 4.59 -21.26 -1.29
CA HIS A 440 3.56 -22.20 -0.87
C HIS A 440 4.06 -23.24 0.15
N ILE A 441 4.91 -22.83 1.09
CA ILE A 441 5.59 -23.71 2.04
C ILE A 441 4.58 -24.37 2.99
N ALA A 442 3.59 -23.61 3.47
CA ALA A 442 2.52 -24.16 4.32
C ALA A 442 1.64 -25.16 3.57
N MET A 443 1.36 -24.91 2.29
CA MET A 443 0.58 -25.84 1.47
C MET A 443 1.36 -27.13 1.19
N LEU A 444 2.67 -27.02 0.90
CA LEU A 444 3.55 -28.18 0.76
C LEU A 444 3.52 -29.05 2.03
N HIS A 445 3.70 -28.42 3.20
CA HIS A 445 3.64 -29.10 4.49
C HIS A 445 2.31 -29.83 4.69
N TYR A 446 1.19 -29.13 4.45
CA TYR A 446 -0.14 -29.72 4.56
C TYR A 446 -0.34 -30.93 3.63
N ARG A 447 0.04 -30.82 2.35
CA ARG A 447 -0.14 -31.93 1.38
C ARG A 447 0.74 -33.13 1.69
N LEU A 448 2.00 -32.91 2.08
CA LEU A 448 2.91 -34.00 2.46
C LEU A 448 2.47 -34.71 3.75
N SER A 449 1.68 -34.06 4.61
CA SER A 449 1.07 -34.71 5.78
C SER A 449 -0.05 -35.70 5.43
N LYS A 450 -0.50 -35.72 4.15
CA LYS A 450 -1.54 -36.61 3.63
C LYS A 450 -1.01 -37.53 2.51
N PRO A 451 -0.07 -38.46 2.79
CA PRO A 451 0.51 -39.34 1.78
C PRO A 451 -0.51 -40.28 1.11
N ASN A 452 -1.66 -40.49 1.73
CA ASN A 452 -2.78 -41.24 1.14
C ASN A 452 -3.47 -40.49 0.00
N VAL A 453 -3.34 -39.16 -0.05
CA VAL A 453 -3.97 -38.30 -1.06
C VAL A 453 -2.95 -37.78 -2.06
N TYR A 454 -1.72 -37.48 -1.61
CA TYR A 454 -0.70 -36.83 -2.44
C TYR A 454 0.63 -37.59 -2.44
N ASN A 455 1.25 -37.65 -3.62
CA ASN A 455 2.65 -38.09 -3.76
C ASN A 455 3.64 -36.93 -3.55
N THR A 456 3.22 -35.69 -3.82
CA THR A 456 4.05 -34.49 -3.74
C THR A 456 3.21 -33.28 -3.32
N GLY A 457 3.80 -32.09 -3.29
CA GLY A 457 3.06 -30.84 -3.09
C GLY A 457 2.26 -30.34 -4.31
N GLY A 458 2.19 -31.10 -5.41
CA GLY A 458 1.56 -30.67 -6.68
C GLY A 458 2.48 -29.80 -7.56
N LEU A 459 1.94 -29.17 -8.60
CA LEU A 459 2.68 -28.34 -9.55
C LEU A 459 3.23 -27.06 -8.92
N LEU A 460 2.49 -26.50 -7.96
CA LEU A 460 2.79 -25.18 -7.43
C LEU A 460 3.88 -25.22 -6.34
N SER A 461 3.81 -26.14 -5.39
CA SER A 461 4.67 -26.10 -4.20
C SER A 461 5.89 -27.03 -4.25
N THR A 462 5.87 -28.04 -5.12
CA THR A 462 6.97 -29.00 -5.29
C THR A 462 8.17 -28.35 -6.00
N ASN A 463 9.39 -28.76 -5.67
CA ASN A 463 10.63 -28.34 -6.36
C ASN A 463 11.44 -29.57 -6.84
N GLY A 464 12.51 -29.34 -7.61
CA GLY A 464 13.47 -30.40 -7.98
C GLY A 464 12.94 -31.44 -8.98
N PRO A 465 13.50 -32.66 -8.96
CA PRO A 465 13.13 -33.72 -9.90
C PRO A 465 11.65 -34.10 -9.88
N ASP A 466 11.00 -34.11 -8.71
CA ASP A 466 9.58 -34.43 -8.58
C ASP A 466 8.70 -33.38 -9.25
N TRP A 467 9.04 -32.09 -9.09
CA TRP A 467 8.37 -31.03 -9.81
C TRP A 467 8.52 -31.22 -11.32
N TRP A 468 9.71 -31.58 -11.80
CA TRP A 468 9.93 -31.80 -13.23
C TRP A 468 9.16 -33.00 -13.76
N ARG A 469 9.10 -34.12 -13.02
CA ARG A 469 8.30 -35.30 -13.35
C ARG A 469 6.84 -34.92 -13.60
N ILE A 470 6.25 -34.16 -12.70
CA ILE A 470 4.86 -33.68 -12.84
C ILE A 470 4.77 -32.64 -13.97
N ARG A 471 5.59 -31.57 -13.94
CA ARG A 471 5.54 -30.49 -14.94
C ARG A 471 5.68 -31.01 -16.36
N SER A 472 6.69 -31.85 -16.63
CA SER A 472 6.96 -32.37 -17.97
C SER A 472 5.84 -33.26 -18.50
N ALA A 473 5.16 -33.97 -17.61
CA ALA A 473 4.03 -34.82 -17.96
C ALA A 473 2.79 -33.98 -18.32
N PHE A 474 2.42 -33.03 -17.47
CA PHE A 474 1.17 -32.27 -17.64
C PHE A 474 1.28 -31.11 -18.65
N GLN A 475 2.45 -30.47 -18.80
CA GLN A 475 2.60 -29.25 -19.62
C GLN A 475 2.19 -29.42 -21.09
N LYS A 476 2.31 -30.63 -21.65
CA LYS A 476 1.94 -30.90 -23.04
C LYS A 476 0.47 -30.61 -23.31
N ASN A 477 -0.39 -30.78 -22.30
CA ASN A 477 -1.83 -30.56 -22.41
C ASN A 477 -2.22 -29.08 -22.27
N PHE A 478 -1.42 -28.28 -21.56
CA PHE A 478 -1.74 -26.88 -21.26
C PHE A 478 -0.98 -25.85 -22.12
N SER A 479 0.32 -26.07 -22.33
CA SER A 479 1.24 -24.99 -22.71
C SER A 479 1.39 -24.80 -24.21
N SER A 480 0.76 -25.63 -25.05
CA SER A 480 0.78 -25.41 -26.50
C SER A 480 -0.34 -24.42 -26.90
N PRO A 481 -0.05 -23.43 -27.77
CA PRO A 481 -1.09 -22.56 -28.33
C PRO A 481 -2.19 -23.35 -29.04
N GLN A 482 -1.84 -24.48 -29.66
CA GLN A 482 -2.79 -25.31 -30.39
C GLN A 482 -3.83 -25.95 -29.47
N ASN A 483 -3.44 -26.37 -28.27
CA ASN A 483 -4.38 -26.94 -27.31
C ASN A 483 -5.31 -25.89 -26.70
N ALA A 484 -4.89 -24.63 -26.60
CA ALA A 484 -5.78 -23.57 -26.14
C ALA A 484 -6.93 -23.31 -27.13
N LYS A 485 -6.62 -23.32 -28.43
CA LYS A 485 -7.59 -23.05 -29.51
C LYS A 485 -8.81 -23.96 -29.51
N GLN A 486 -8.68 -25.22 -29.09
CA GLN A 486 -9.79 -26.16 -29.08
C GLN A 486 -10.91 -25.78 -28.09
N TYR A 487 -10.62 -24.86 -27.16
CA TYR A 487 -11.55 -24.41 -26.13
C TYR A 487 -12.15 -23.03 -26.42
N VAL A 488 -11.91 -22.45 -27.61
CA VAL A 488 -12.48 -21.14 -27.95
C VAL A 488 -14.01 -21.17 -27.90
N ASP A 489 -14.64 -22.15 -28.54
CA ASP A 489 -16.10 -22.23 -28.62
C ASP A 489 -16.77 -22.41 -27.25
N ILE A 490 -16.16 -23.23 -26.37
CA ILE A 490 -16.72 -23.47 -25.04
C ILE A 490 -16.61 -22.23 -24.15
N THR A 491 -15.46 -21.54 -24.18
CA THR A 491 -15.27 -20.28 -23.45
C THR A 491 -16.20 -19.20 -24.00
N ASP A 492 -16.35 -19.12 -25.33
CA ASP A 492 -17.23 -18.15 -25.99
C ASP A 492 -18.69 -18.30 -25.56
N ASN A 493 -19.20 -19.53 -25.54
CA ASN A 493 -20.58 -19.81 -25.11
C ASN A 493 -20.79 -19.42 -23.64
N ILE A 494 -19.85 -19.72 -22.74
CA ILE A 494 -19.96 -19.39 -21.32
C ILE A 494 -19.88 -17.86 -21.12
N ALA A 495 -18.95 -17.17 -21.81
CA ALA A 495 -18.84 -15.71 -21.76
C ALA A 495 -20.07 -15.01 -22.36
N TYR A 496 -20.67 -15.57 -23.41
CA TYR A 496 -21.93 -15.09 -23.96
C TYR A 496 -23.08 -15.22 -22.96
N ASN A 497 -23.19 -16.36 -22.26
CA ASN A 497 -24.21 -16.55 -21.22
C ASN A 497 -24.07 -15.53 -20.08
N LEU A 498 -22.84 -15.22 -19.66
CA LEU A 498 -22.58 -14.12 -18.73
C LEU A 498 -23.14 -12.81 -19.29
N ALA A 499 -22.80 -12.45 -20.53
CA ALA A 499 -23.27 -11.21 -21.15
C ALA A 499 -24.82 -11.13 -21.22
N GLN A 500 -25.50 -12.25 -21.47
CA GLN A 500 -26.98 -12.29 -21.44
C GLN A 500 -27.53 -12.16 -20.01
N THR A 501 -26.90 -12.82 -19.03
CA THR A 501 -27.27 -12.73 -17.62
C THR A 501 -27.15 -11.30 -17.09
N ILE A 502 -26.08 -10.62 -17.50
CA ILE A 502 -25.85 -9.20 -17.20
C ILE A 502 -27.00 -8.34 -17.74
N LYS A 503 -27.37 -8.52 -19.02
CA LYS A 503 -28.47 -7.78 -19.66
C LYS A 503 -29.82 -8.03 -18.99
N SER A 504 -30.12 -9.30 -18.69
CA SER A 504 -31.44 -9.68 -18.15
C SER A 504 -31.63 -9.21 -16.72
N ARG A 505 -30.57 -9.20 -15.90
CA ARG A 505 -30.62 -8.80 -14.49
C ARG A 505 -30.56 -7.29 -14.26
N LYS A 506 -30.26 -6.49 -15.30
CA LYS A 506 -30.07 -5.03 -15.19
C LYS A 506 -29.07 -4.69 -14.07
N ILE A 507 -27.93 -5.39 -14.05
CA ILE A 507 -26.87 -5.18 -13.06
C ILE A 507 -26.56 -3.68 -13.00
N THR A 508 -26.55 -3.13 -11.78
CA THR A 508 -26.31 -1.69 -11.56
C THR A 508 -24.89 -1.43 -11.05
N HIS A 509 -24.45 -0.17 -11.07
CA HIS A 509 -23.17 0.31 -10.51
C HIS A 509 -22.93 -0.03 -9.02
N ARG A 510 -23.88 -0.66 -8.32
CA ARG A 510 -23.78 -1.03 -6.91
C ARG A 510 -23.31 -2.45 -6.66
N GLU A 511 -23.24 -3.29 -7.71
CA GLU A 511 -22.86 -4.70 -7.59
C GLU A 511 -21.38 -4.91 -7.95
N ASP A 512 -20.69 -5.78 -7.20
CA ASP A 512 -19.29 -6.09 -7.45
C ASP A 512 -19.14 -7.07 -8.63
N PHE A 513 -18.65 -6.56 -9.76
CA PHE A 513 -18.47 -7.36 -10.97
C PHE A 513 -17.45 -8.49 -10.82
N LEU A 514 -16.56 -8.43 -9.83
CA LEU A 514 -15.58 -9.47 -9.58
C LEU A 514 -16.21 -10.83 -9.23
N ASP A 515 -17.36 -10.85 -8.54
CA ASP A 515 -18.05 -12.11 -8.23
C ASP A 515 -18.53 -12.82 -9.51
N TYR A 516 -19.03 -12.06 -10.48
CA TYR A 516 -19.45 -12.59 -11.79
C TYR A 516 -18.27 -13.14 -12.59
N LEU A 517 -17.12 -12.47 -12.54
CA LEU A 517 -15.90 -12.97 -13.16
C LEU A 517 -15.40 -14.25 -12.49
N ASN A 518 -15.43 -14.33 -11.15
CA ASN A 518 -15.06 -15.55 -10.43
C ASN A 518 -15.95 -16.73 -10.84
N ARG A 519 -17.27 -16.50 -10.98
CA ARG A 519 -18.23 -17.52 -11.44
C ARG A 519 -17.99 -17.91 -12.90
N LEU A 520 -17.74 -16.94 -13.77
CA LEU A 520 -17.40 -17.18 -15.17
C LEU A 520 -16.18 -18.10 -15.27
N PHE A 521 -15.08 -17.74 -14.61
CA PHE A 521 -13.85 -18.50 -14.72
C PHE A 521 -13.91 -19.84 -13.98
N LEU A 522 -14.79 -20.00 -12.98
CA LEU A 522 -15.14 -21.31 -12.41
C LEU A 522 -15.86 -22.20 -13.45
N ASP A 523 -16.86 -21.69 -14.17
CA ASP A 523 -17.57 -22.45 -15.21
C ASP A 523 -16.64 -22.78 -16.39
N VAL A 524 -15.83 -21.82 -16.83
CA VAL A 524 -14.84 -22.01 -17.91
C VAL A 524 -13.84 -23.10 -17.53
N ILE A 525 -13.24 -23.04 -16.33
CA ILE A 525 -12.28 -24.07 -15.93
C ILE A 525 -12.97 -25.40 -15.64
N GLY A 526 -14.20 -25.39 -15.13
CA GLY A 526 -15.02 -26.59 -14.97
C GLY A 526 -15.20 -27.34 -16.28
N ALA A 527 -15.58 -26.61 -17.32
CA ALA A 527 -15.81 -27.17 -18.63
C ALA A 527 -14.50 -27.64 -19.30
N ILE A 528 -13.45 -26.81 -19.30
CA ILE A 528 -12.17 -27.13 -19.94
C ILE A 528 -11.42 -28.24 -19.21
N ALA A 529 -11.32 -28.15 -17.88
CA ALA A 529 -10.48 -29.05 -17.11
C ALA A 529 -11.19 -30.37 -16.77
N PHE A 530 -12.49 -30.32 -16.50
CA PHE A 530 -13.22 -31.43 -15.89
C PHE A 530 -14.41 -31.94 -16.69
N ASP A 531 -14.74 -31.30 -17.83
CA ASP A 531 -15.99 -31.56 -18.57
C ASP A 531 -17.22 -31.42 -17.65
N LYS A 532 -17.22 -30.36 -16.84
CA LYS A 532 -18.24 -30.12 -15.82
C LYS A 532 -18.79 -28.72 -15.94
N ASN A 533 -20.10 -28.62 -16.15
CA ASN A 533 -20.83 -27.37 -15.99
C ASN A 533 -21.18 -27.19 -14.51
N PHE A 534 -20.64 -26.15 -13.87
CA PHE A 534 -21.04 -25.80 -12.50
C PHE A 534 -22.32 -24.98 -12.45
N ASP A 535 -22.77 -24.44 -13.60
CA ASP A 535 -23.97 -23.61 -13.73
C ASP A 535 -23.99 -22.48 -12.69
N SER A 536 -22.84 -21.81 -12.56
CA SER A 536 -22.53 -20.92 -11.43
C SER A 536 -23.35 -19.63 -11.41
N PHE A 537 -24.13 -19.38 -12.47
CA PHE A 537 -25.04 -18.25 -12.64
C PHE A 537 -26.51 -18.57 -12.34
N SER A 538 -26.85 -19.84 -12.10
CA SER A 538 -28.21 -20.23 -11.69
C SER A 538 -28.58 -19.61 -10.34
N GLU A 539 -29.87 -19.35 -10.11
CA GLU A 539 -30.35 -18.74 -8.86
C GLU A 539 -29.89 -19.49 -7.61
N ASN A 540 -29.87 -20.83 -7.67
CA ASN A 540 -29.40 -21.68 -6.58
C ASN A 540 -27.89 -21.56 -6.34
N GLU A 541 -27.08 -21.48 -7.41
CA GLU A 541 -25.62 -21.39 -7.27
C GLU A 541 -25.15 -19.98 -6.88
N LEU A 542 -25.99 -18.95 -7.01
CA LEU A 542 -25.68 -17.60 -6.53
C LEU A 542 -25.73 -17.46 -5.01
N HIS A 543 -26.41 -18.36 -4.30
CA HIS A 543 -26.47 -18.33 -2.84
C HIS A 543 -25.05 -18.44 -2.23
N PRO A 544 -24.69 -17.67 -1.19
CA PRO A 544 -23.34 -17.67 -0.60
C PRO A 544 -22.83 -19.04 -0.11
N ASP A 545 -23.75 -19.93 0.27
CA ASP A 545 -23.46 -21.31 0.70
C ASP A 545 -23.59 -22.37 -0.39
N SER A 546 -23.74 -21.95 -1.65
CA SER A 546 -23.79 -22.86 -2.79
C SER A 546 -22.46 -23.59 -3.00
N ARG A 547 -22.48 -24.57 -3.90
CA ARG A 547 -21.28 -25.32 -4.27
C ARG A 547 -20.27 -24.37 -4.93
N SER A 548 -20.70 -23.58 -5.90
CA SER A 548 -19.83 -22.65 -6.64
C SER A 548 -19.23 -21.57 -5.72
N SER A 549 -20.03 -20.94 -4.86
CA SER A 549 -19.55 -19.94 -3.90
C SER A 549 -18.54 -20.52 -2.91
N LYS A 550 -18.73 -21.76 -2.46
CA LYS A 550 -17.77 -22.44 -1.58
C LYS A 550 -16.46 -22.79 -2.29
N ILE A 551 -16.50 -23.16 -3.58
CA ILE A 551 -15.27 -23.40 -4.38
C ILE A 551 -14.49 -22.09 -4.51
N ILE A 552 -15.14 -21.00 -4.90
CA ILE A 552 -14.53 -19.67 -5.04
C ILE A 552 -13.92 -19.22 -3.70
N LYS A 553 -14.68 -19.33 -2.60
CA LYS A 553 -14.20 -18.99 -1.25
C LYS A 553 -13.02 -19.85 -0.81
N ALA A 554 -12.99 -21.13 -1.19
CA ALA A 554 -11.89 -22.03 -0.88
C ALA A 554 -10.62 -21.68 -1.68
N ALA A 555 -10.76 -21.36 -2.97
CA ALA A 555 -9.66 -20.86 -3.81
C ALA A 555 -9.06 -19.58 -3.21
N PHE A 556 -9.89 -18.56 -2.95
CA PHE A 556 -9.46 -17.32 -2.31
C PHE A 556 -8.86 -17.52 -0.91
N GLY A 557 -9.47 -18.40 -0.11
CA GLY A 557 -8.97 -18.73 1.22
C GLY A 557 -7.57 -19.36 1.20
N SER A 558 -7.26 -20.12 0.15
CA SER A 558 -5.92 -20.64 -0.09
C SER A 558 -4.97 -19.53 -0.54
N ASN A 559 -5.35 -18.79 -1.59
CA ASN A 559 -4.50 -17.78 -2.24
C ASN A 559 -4.12 -16.64 -1.30
N SER A 560 -5.10 -16.09 -0.55
CA SER A 560 -4.91 -14.96 0.37
C SER A 560 -3.94 -15.23 1.53
N GLY A 561 -3.67 -16.50 1.85
CA GLY A 561 -2.80 -16.89 2.95
C GLY A 561 -1.36 -17.18 2.58
N ILE A 562 -1.06 -17.43 1.30
CA ILE A 562 0.23 -18.00 0.86
C ILE A 562 1.42 -17.15 1.32
N LEU A 563 1.45 -15.87 0.95
CA LEU A 563 2.59 -14.99 1.22
C LEU A 563 2.82 -14.79 2.73
N LYS A 564 1.74 -14.58 3.49
CA LYS A 564 1.79 -14.39 4.95
C LYS A 564 2.31 -15.66 5.64
N LEU A 565 1.90 -16.83 5.18
CA LEU A 565 2.40 -18.12 5.68
C LEU A 565 3.84 -18.43 5.21
N ASP A 566 4.24 -18.02 4.02
CA ASP A 566 5.61 -18.23 3.52
C ASP A 566 6.66 -17.42 4.28
N LYS A 567 6.26 -16.26 4.82
CA LYS A 567 7.10 -15.42 5.71
C LYS A 567 7.02 -15.87 7.17
N GLY A 568 5.83 -16.23 7.66
CA GLY A 568 5.64 -16.64 9.05
C GLY A 568 6.26 -18.00 9.37
N ILE A 569 6.79 -18.15 10.59
CA ILE A 569 7.30 -19.43 11.10
C ILE A 569 6.37 -20.11 12.11
N MET A 570 5.48 -19.35 12.76
CA MET A 570 4.68 -19.83 13.90
C MET A 570 3.76 -21.02 13.54
N TRP A 571 3.22 -21.04 12.32
CA TRP A 571 2.32 -22.11 11.87
C TRP A 571 3.00 -23.49 11.81
N ARG A 572 4.35 -23.53 11.78
CA ARG A 572 5.13 -24.76 11.82
C ARG A 572 5.12 -25.43 13.19
N TYR A 573 4.89 -24.65 14.25
CA TYR A 573 4.90 -25.13 15.63
C TYR A 573 3.48 -25.35 16.16
N PHE A 574 2.52 -24.51 15.77
CA PHE A 574 1.12 -24.66 16.14
C PHE A 574 0.19 -24.18 15.04
N LYS A 575 -1.00 -24.80 14.94
CA LYS A 575 -2.00 -24.43 13.92
C LYS A 575 -2.56 -23.03 14.17
N THR A 576 -1.99 -22.01 13.53
CA THR A 576 -2.47 -20.62 13.57
C THR A 576 -3.83 -20.48 12.88
N PRO A 577 -4.63 -19.43 13.17
CA PRO A 577 -5.91 -19.21 12.48
C PRO A 577 -5.79 -19.17 10.96
N LEU A 578 -4.73 -18.53 10.44
CA LEU A 578 -4.47 -18.44 9.00
C LEU A 578 -4.11 -19.82 8.41
N TYR A 579 -3.30 -20.61 9.11
CA TYR A 579 -2.99 -21.97 8.66
C TYR A 579 -4.24 -22.88 8.68
N ARG A 580 -5.09 -22.79 9.71
CA ARG A 580 -6.37 -23.52 9.75
C ARG A 580 -7.30 -23.11 8.60
N LYS A 581 -7.30 -21.83 8.21
CA LYS A 581 -8.05 -21.35 7.04
C LYS A 581 -7.53 -22.03 5.76
N LEU A 582 -6.21 -22.08 5.57
CA LEU A 582 -5.58 -22.80 4.44
C LEU A 582 -5.95 -24.29 4.44
N GLU A 583 -5.86 -24.98 5.59
CA GLU A 583 -6.22 -26.40 5.70
C GLU A 583 -7.67 -26.66 5.27
N LYS A 584 -8.62 -25.89 5.82
CA LYS A 584 -10.05 -26.02 5.47
C LYS A 584 -10.31 -25.75 3.99
N SER A 585 -9.66 -24.74 3.43
CA SER A 585 -9.77 -24.43 2.01
C SER A 585 -9.24 -25.56 1.13
N GLN A 586 -8.05 -26.08 1.43
CA GLN A 586 -7.47 -27.19 0.66
C GLN A 586 -8.27 -28.48 0.80
N GLU A 587 -8.75 -28.79 2.01
CA GLU A 587 -9.60 -29.96 2.26
C GLU A 587 -10.91 -29.93 1.44
N TYR A 588 -11.51 -28.74 1.29
CA TYR A 588 -12.69 -28.59 0.45
C TYR A 588 -12.38 -28.78 -1.05
N LEU A 589 -11.30 -28.18 -1.55
CA LEU A 589 -10.88 -28.33 -2.95
C LEU A 589 -10.46 -29.77 -3.27
N GLU A 590 -9.83 -30.47 -2.31
CA GLU A 590 -9.51 -31.89 -2.37
C GLU A 590 -10.75 -32.73 -2.57
N LYS A 591 -11.75 -32.55 -1.69
CA LYS A 591 -13.00 -33.29 -1.76
C LYS A 591 -13.66 -33.14 -3.12
N ILE A 592 -13.79 -31.90 -3.61
CA ILE A 592 -14.38 -31.63 -4.93
C ILE A 592 -13.58 -32.29 -6.05
N SER A 593 -12.25 -32.23 -5.99
CA SER A 593 -11.38 -32.83 -7.01
C SER A 593 -11.49 -34.36 -7.03
N ILE A 594 -11.51 -35.00 -5.85
CA ILE A 594 -11.69 -36.45 -5.72
C ILE A 594 -13.06 -36.87 -6.20
N ASP A 595 -14.13 -36.15 -5.82
CA ASP A 595 -15.49 -36.45 -6.26
C ASP A 595 -15.63 -36.37 -7.79
N ILE A 596 -15.02 -35.35 -8.41
CA ILE A 596 -14.98 -35.20 -9.88
C ILE A 596 -14.20 -36.37 -10.51
N LEU A 597 -13.01 -36.69 -9.99
CA LEU A 597 -12.17 -37.77 -10.50
C LEU A 597 -12.87 -39.13 -10.44
N LEU A 598 -13.44 -39.49 -9.28
CA LEU A 598 -14.12 -40.77 -9.08
C LEU A 598 -15.33 -40.92 -9.99
N ASN A 599 -16.12 -39.85 -10.15
CA ASN A 599 -17.24 -39.86 -11.09
C ASN A 599 -16.76 -40.01 -12.53
N LYS A 600 -15.65 -39.36 -12.90
CA LYS A 600 -15.07 -39.50 -14.24
C LYS A 600 -14.63 -40.94 -14.50
N ILE A 601 -13.90 -41.55 -13.55
CA ILE A 601 -13.39 -42.93 -13.67
C ILE A 601 -14.53 -43.95 -13.84
N LYS A 602 -15.65 -43.79 -13.13
CA LYS A 602 -16.82 -44.71 -13.23
C LYS A 602 -17.36 -44.85 -14.65
N PHE A 603 -17.31 -43.77 -15.44
CA PHE A 603 -17.85 -43.73 -16.80
C PHE A 603 -16.76 -43.61 -17.87
N TYR A 604 -15.49 -43.64 -17.47
CA TYR A 604 -14.37 -43.43 -18.37
C TYR A 604 -14.18 -44.63 -19.31
N LYS A 605 -14.20 -44.34 -20.61
CA LYS A 605 -13.85 -45.30 -21.66
C LYS A 605 -12.57 -44.82 -22.33
N LYS A 606 -11.53 -45.67 -22.32
CA LYS A 606 -10.19 -45.32 -22.82
C LYS A 606 -10.19 -44.89 -24.29
N ASP A 607 -11.09 -45.46 -25.09
CA ASP A 607 -11.22 -45.20 -26.52
C ASP A 607 -12.20 -44.08 -26.86
N ASP A 608 -12.79 -43.42 -25.85
CA ASP A 608 -13.63 -42.25 -26.07
C ASP A 608 -12.75 -41.03 -26.42
N ASN A 609 -12.91 -40.54 -27.65
CA ASN A 609 -12.23 -39.34 -28.17
C ASN A 609 -13.16 -38.13 -28.25
N THR A 610 -14.40 -38.24 -27.76
CA THR A 610 -15.35 -37.13 -27.72
C THR A 610 -15.05 -36.18 -26.55
N ASP A 611 -14.56 -36.72 -25.43
CA ASP A 611 -14.14 -35.95 -24.27
C ASP A 611 -12.75 -35.33 -24.46
N ARG A 612 -12.72 -34.00 -24.59
CA ARG A 612 -11.50 -33.19 -24.80
C ARG A 612 -11.03 -32.49 -23.52
N SER A 613 -11.57 -32.85 -22.36
CA SER A 613 -11.16 -32.25 -21.09
C SER A 613 -9.70 -32.59 -20.75
N LEU A 614 -9.10 -31.72 -19.95
CA LEU A 614 -7.75 -31.96 -19.43
C LEU A 614 -7.72 -33.23 -18.59
N LEU A 615 -8.73 -33.47 -17.76
CA LEU A 615 -8.84 -34.68 -16.95
C LEU A 615 -8.87 -35.96 -17.79
N ALA A 616 -9.63 -36.00 -18.87
CA ALA A 616 -9.62 -37.15 -19.79
C ALA A 616 -8.23 -37.37 -20.40
N SER A 617 -7.54 -36.29 -20.77
CA SER A 617 -6.17 -36.36 -21.26
C SER A 617 -5.21 -36.89 -20.20
N PHE A 618 -5.41 -36.56 -18.92
CA PHE A 618 -4.59 -37.06 -17.81
C PHE A 618 -4.81 -38.56 -17.55
N LEU A 619 -6.05 -39.04 -17.64
CA LEU A 619 -6.39 -40.47 -17.49
C LEU A 619 -5.83 -41.35 -18.61
N LYS A 620 -5.50 -40.77 -19.78
CA LYS A 620 -4.81 -41.48 -20.88
C LYS A 620 -3.31 -41.66 -20.66
N MET A 621 -2.71 -40.99 -19.67
CA MET A 621 -1.27 -41.00 -19.44
C MET A 621 -0.83 -42.27 -18.69
N ALA A 622 -0.01 -43.11 -19.31
CA ALA A 622 0.41 -44.41 -18.75
C ALA A 622 1.31 -44.32 -17.50
N ASN A 623 2.01 -43.20 -17.28
CA ASN A 623 3.06 -43.06 -16.27
C ASN A 623 2.74 -42.03 -15.17
N ILE A 624 1.45 -41.80 -14.86
CA ILE A 624 1.02 -40.85 -13.83
C ILE A 624 0.06 -41.51 -12.85
N ASP A 625 0.36 -41.36 -11.57
CA ASP A 625 -0.48 -41.83 -10.46
C ASP A 625 -1.71 -40.93 -10.31
N LEU A 626 -2.86 -41.53 -9.95
CA LEU A 626 -4.09 -40.82 -9.62
C LEU A 626 -3.87 -39.74 -8.54
N LYS A 627 -2.98 -39.97 -7.57
CA LYS A 627 -2.64 -38.96 -6.54
C LYS A 627 -1.98 -37.71 -7.13
N ASP A 628 -1.16 -37.86 -8.17
CA ASP A 628 -0.59 -36.72 -8.89
C ASP A 628 -1.67 -35.99 -9.70
N ILE A 629 -2.63 -36.72 -10.28
CA ILE A 629 -3.80 -36.13 -10.94
C ILE A 629 -4.63 -35.30 -9.94
N VAL A 630 -4.93 -35.85 -8.75
CA VAL A 630 -5.65 -35.11 -7.69
C VAL A 630 -4.89 -33.83 -7.32
N GLY A 631 -3.57 -33.90 -7.11
CA GLY A 631 -2.76 -32.72 -6.82
C GLY A 631 -2.85 -31.63 -7.89
N VAL A 632 -2.84 -32.02 -9.17
CA VAL A 632 -2.99 -31.09 -10.29
C VAL A 632 -4.41 -30.53 -10.38
N MET A 633 -5.45 -31.33 -10.14
CA MET A 633 -6.84 -30.86 -10.15
C MET A 633 -7.10 -29.80 -9.08
N VAL A 634 -6.57 -30.01 -7.86
CA VAL A 634 -6.66 -29.02 -6.77
C VAL A 634 -5.92 -27.74 -7.15
N ASP A 635 -4.73 -27.85 -7.76
CA ASP A 635 -3.97 -26.68 -8.23
C ASP A 635 -4.71 -25.89 -9.32
N ILE A 636 -5.41 -26.58 -10.24
CA ILE A 636 -6.23 -25.95 -11.29
C ILE A 636 -7.37 -25.13 -10.66
N LEU A 637 -8.16 -25.74 -9.78
CA LEU A 637 -9.29 -25.07 -9.13
C LEU A 637 -8.84 -23.87 -8.29
N MET A 638 -7.71 -23.99 -7.60
CA MET A 638 -7.18 -22.92 -6.77
C MET A 638 -6.63 -21.75 -7.61
N ALA A 639 -5.91 -22.04 -8.70
CA ALA A 639 -5.17 -21.02 -9.44
C ALA A 639 -6.01 -20.33 -10.54
N ALA A 640 -6.94 -21.03 -11.20
CA ALA A 640 -7.56 -20.53 -12.42
C ALA A 640 -8.67 -19.49 -12.21
N VAL A 641 -9.37 -19.55 -11.07
CA VAL A 641 -10.54 -18.71 -10.79
C VAL A 641 -10.11 -17.28 -10.46
N ASP A 642 -9.51 -17.05 -9.29
CA ASP A 642 -9.21 -15.70 -8.81
C ASP A 642 -8.25 -14.96 -9.75
N THR A 643 -7.16 -15.61 -10.19
CA THR A 643 -6.08 -14.92 -10.92
C THR A 643 -6.56 -14.33 -12.25
N THR A 644 -7.38 -15.09 -13.00
CA THR A 644 -7.95 -14.64 -14.25
C THR A 644 -9.05 -13.59 -14.02
N SER A 645 -9.84 -13.75 -12.94
CA SER A 645 -10.89 -12.81 -12.56
C SER A 645 -10.34 -11.44 -12.21
N TYR A 646 -9.35 -11.35 -11.31
CA TYR A 646 -8.71 -10.09 -10.96
C TYR A 646 -8.02 -9.44 -12.16
N THR A 647 -7.33 -10.22 -13.00
CA THR A 647 -6.66 -9.67 -14.19
C THR A 647 -7.66 -9.09 -15.19
N THR A 648 -8.78 -9.80 -15.41
CA THR A 648 -9.86 -9.33 -16.28
C THR A 648 -10.52 -8.08 -15.69
N SER A 649 -10.76 -8.07 -14.38
CA SER A 649 -11.32 -6.93 -13.66
C SER A 649 -10.42 -5.69 -13.79
N PHE A 650 -9.10 -5.82 -13.63
CA PHE A 650 -8.17 -4.71 -13.86
C PHE A 650 -8.19 -4.22 -15.31
N ALA A 651 -8.27 -5.12 -16.29
CA ALA A 651 -8.37 -4.71 -17.69
C ALA A 651 -9.64 -3.90 -17.96
N LEU A 652 -10.79 -4.34 -17.42
CA LEU A 652 -12.05 -3.62 -17.52
C LEU A 652 -11.99 -2.27 -16.78
N TYR A 653 -11.42 -2.24 -15.58
CA TYR A 653 -11.19 -1.00 -14.83
C TYR A 653 -10.34 0.01 -15.62
N HIS A 654 -9.25 -0.45 -16.25
CA HIS A 654 -8.43 0.43 -17.08
C HIS A 654 -9.18 0.96 -18.30
N LEU A 655 -10.01 0.13 -18.93
CA LEU A 655 -10.86 0.59 -20.04
C LEU A 655 -11.88 1.63 -19.56
N ALA A 656 -12.55 1.40 -18.42
CA ALA A 656 -13.47 2.32 -17.77
C ALA A 656 -12.86 3.71 -17.52
N GLN A 657 -11.63 3.73 -17.00
CA GLN A 657 -10.91 4.97 -16.69
C GLN A 657 -10.35 5.67 -17.93
N ASN A 658 -10.34 5.01 -19.10
CA ASN A 658 -9.71 5.50 -20.32
C ASN A 658 -10.66 5.37 -21.52
N LYS A 659 -11.68 6.23 -21.56
CA LYS A 659 -12.75 6.24 -22.58
C LYS A 659 -12.27 6.12 -24.02
N ASN A 660 -11.21 6.84 -24.40
CA ASN A 660 -10.63 6.74 -25.75
C ASN A 660 -10.12 5.32 -26.06
N CYS A 661 -9.48 4.65 -25.10
CA CYS A 661 -9.04 3.25 -25.29
C CYS A 661 -10.24 2.30 -25.36
N GLN A 662 -11.27 2.54 -24.56
CA GLN A 662 -12.51 1.77 -24.58
C GLN A 662 -13.26 1.90 -25.92
N GLU A 663 -13.36 3.11 -26.49
CA GLU A 663 -13.93 3.38 -27.81
C GLU A 663 -13.15 2.68 -28.92
N LYS A 664 -11.82 2.82 -28.95
CA LYS A 664 -10.96 2.11 -29.92
C LYS A 664 -11.11 0.59 -29.84
N LEU A 665 -11.20 0.05 -28.62
CA LEU A 665 -11.45 -1.36 -28.42
C LEU A 665 -12.83 -1.74 -28.97
N TYR A 666 -13.86 -0.96 -28.70
CA TYR A 666 -15.20 -1.21 -29.19
C TYR A 666 -15.29 -1.17 -30.72
N ASP A 667 -14.57 -0.27 -31.37
CA ASP A 667 -14.49 -0.21 -32.83
C ASP A 667 -13.83 -1.46 -33.43
N GLU A 668 -12.70 -1.91 -32.86
CA GLU A 668 -12.06 -3.17 -33.27
C GLU A 668 -13.02 -4.34 -33.07
N VAL A 669 -13.64 -4.43 -31.89
CA VAL A 669 -14.56 -5.52 -31.54
C VAL A 669 -15.80 -5.51 -32.44
N SER A 670 -16.36 -4.34 -32.74
CA SER A 670 -17.55 -4.21 -33.60
C SER A 670 -17.27 -4.53 -35.06
N THR A 671 -16.05 -4.27 -35.52
CA THR A 671 -15.58 -4.69 -36.84
C THR A 671 -15.43 -6.20 -36.93
N LEU A 672 -14.89 -6.82 -35.87
CA LEU A 672 -14.65 -8.27 -35.83
C LEU A 672 -15.91 -9.10 -35.54
N LEU A 673 -16.87 -8.52 -34.81
CA LEU A 673 -18.15 -9.12 -34.44
C LEU A 673 -19.28 -8.20 -34.91
N PRO A 674 -19.80 -8.38 -36.14
CA PRO A 674 -20.85 -7.53 -36.71
C PRO A 674 -22.13 -7.50 -35.87
N SER A 675 -22.50 -8.63 -35.26
CA SER A 675 -23.67 -8.77 -34.39
C SER A 675 -23.29 -9.20 -32.97
N THR A 676 -24.20 -9.04 -32.02
CA THR A 676 -23.99 -9.41 -30.60
C THR A 676 -23.83 -10.93 -30.38
N ASP A 677 -24.41 -11.73 -31.27
CA ASP A 677 -24.41 -13.21 -31.31
C ASP A 677 -23.35 -13.80 -32.24
N SER A 678 -22.60 -12.96 -32.98
CA SER A 678 -21.46 -13.38 -33.82
C SER A 678 -20.52 -14.27 -33.02
N LYS A 679 -20.10 -15.43 -33.56
CA LYS A 679 -19.19 -16.37 -32.87
C LYS A 679 -17.76 -15.85 -32.81
N ILE A 680 -17.10 -16.02 -31.67
CA ILE A 680 -15.67 -15.73 -31.55
C ILE A 680 -14.90 -16.96 -32.01
N THR A 681 -14.13 -16.84 -33.09
CA THR A 681 -13.30 -17.93 -33.63
C THR A 681 -11.81 -17.68 -33.36
N THR A 682 -10.97 -18.68 -33.64
CA THR A 682 -9.50 -18.51 -33.59
C THR A 682 -9.00 -17.40 -34.50
N ASP A 683 -9.65 -17.20 -35.66
CA ASP A 683 -9.27 -16.17 -36.62
C ASP A 683 -9.66 -14.76 -36.15
N VAL A 684 -10.81 -14.64 -35.47
CA VAL A 684 -11.23 -13.40 -34.81
C VAL A 684 -10.21 -12.99 -33.75
N LEU A 685 -9.84 -13.92 -32.86
CA LEU A 685 -8.83 -13.67 -31.82
C LEU A 685 -7.44 -13.35 -32.39
N ALA A 686 -7.08 -13.94 -33.55
CA ALA A 686 -5.83 -13.64 -34.24
C ALA A 686 -5.80 -12.19 -34.76
N LYS A 687 -6.95 -11.64 -35.16
CA LYS A 687 -7.10 -10.28 -35.69
C LYS A 687 -7.31 -9.20 -34.62
N ALA A 688 -7.67 -9.56 -33.39
CA ALA A 688 -7.89 -8.63 -32.26
C ALA A 688 -6.56 -8.08 -31.68
N VAL A 689 -5.91 -7.17 -32.40
CA VAL A 689 -4.58 -6.64 -32.08
C VAL A 689 -4.66 -5.68 -30.89
N TYR A 690 -5.63 -4.76 -30.90
CA TYR A 690 -5.81 -3.73 -29.88
C TYR A 690 -6.24 -4.35 -28.56
N LEU A 691 -7.19 -5.29 -28.58
CA LEU A 691 -7.59 -6.07 -27.40
C LEU A 691 -6.40 -6.76 -26.72
N ARG A 692 -5.56 -7.48 -27.47
CA ARG A 692 -4.37 -8.14 -26.90
C ARG A 692 -3.41 -7.13 -26.29
N SER A 693 -3.33 -5.94 -26.87
CA SER A 693 -2.49 -4.85 -26.37
C SER A 693 -3.06 -4.26 -25.07
N CYS A 694 -4.38 -4.15 -24.94
CA CYS A 694 -5.06 -3.77 -23.70
C CYS A 694 -4.78 -4.78 -22.57
N VAL A 695 -4.87 -6.08 -22.87
CA VAL A 695 -4.56 -7.14 -21.89
C VAL A 695 -3.09 -7.07 -21.43
N LYS A 696 -2.15 -6.88 -22.37
CA LYS A 696 -0.73 -6.72 -22.03
C LYS A 696 -0.45 -5.49 -21.17
N GLU A 697 -1.09 -4.37 -21.49
CA GLU A 697 -0.90 -3.12 -20.74
C GLU A 697 -1.52 -3.19 -19.34
N SER A 698 -2.68 -3.84 -19.20
CA SER A 698 -3.29 -4.12 -17.89
C SER A 698 -2.37 -5.00 -17.03
N LEU A 699 -1.84 -6.08 -17.61
CA LEU A 699 -0.88 -6.97 -16.93
C LEU A 699 0.45 -6.29 -16.58
N ARG A 700 0.87 -5.27 -17.33
CA ARG A 700 2.04 -4.45 -16.99
C ARG A 700 1.77 -3.59 -15.77
N LEU A 701 0.64 -2.87 -15.77
CA LEU A 701 0.27 -1.94 -14.69
C LEU A 701 -0.15 -2.67 -13.41
N ASN A 702 -0.96 -3.72 -13.52
CA ASN A 702 -1.57 -4.44 -12.40
C ASN A 702 -1.42 -5.96 -12.58
N PRO A 703 -0.20 -6.51 -12.50
CA PRO A 703 -0.01 -7.95 -12.50
C PRO A 703 -0.51 -8.58 -11.19
N VAL A 704 -0.91 -9.86 -11.24
CA VAL A 704 -1.28 -10.64 -10.05
C VAL A 704 -0.10 -10.78 -9.07
N SER A 705 1.13 -10.74 -9.57
CA SER A 705 2.36 -10.81 -8.77
C SER A 705 3.28 -9.64 -9.09
N ILE A 706 3.83 -8.99 -8.06
CA ILE A 706 4.77 -7.85 -8.18
C ILE A 706 6.01 -8.19 -9.03
N GLY A 707 6.37 -9.48 -9.05
CA GLY A 707 7.33 -10.07 -9.96
C GLY A 707 7.53 -11.55 -9.64
N VAL A 708 8.70 -12.11 -9.94
CA VAL A 708 8.88 -13.55 -10.06
C VAL A 708 10.02 -14.03 -9.16
N GLY A 709 9.71 -15.01 -8.31
CA GLY A 709 10.69 -15.63 -7.42
C GLY A 709 11.52 -16.75 -8.07
N ARG A 710 12.82 -16.78 -7.77
CA ARG A 710 13.74 -17.89 -8.10
C ARG A 710 14.67 -18.18 -6.91
N VAL A 711 15.06 -19.44 -6.75
CA VAL A 711 16.16 -19.83 -5.87
C VAL A 711 17.36 -20.18 -6.75
N LEU A 712 18.46 -19.45 -6.62
CA LEU A 712 19.65 -19.68 -7.43
C LEU A 712 20.21 -21.09 -7.21
N GLN A 713 20.53 -21.79 -8.29
CA GLN A 713 21.14 -23.13 -8.24
C GLN A 713 22.67 -23.11 -8.29
N ASN A 714 23.24 -21.97 -8.69
CA ASN A 714 24.68 -21.71 -8.81
C ASN A 714 24.98 -20.32 -8.27
N ASP A 715 26.26 -20.06 -7.95
CA ASP A 715 26.74 -18.71 -7.67
C ASP A 715 26.69 -17.88 -8.97
N VAL A 716 26.25 -16.63 -8.89
CA VAL A 716 26.11 -15.74 -10.06
C VAL A 716 26.63 -14.36 -9.72
N ILE A 717 27.28 -13.70 -10.69
CA ILE A 717 27.65 -12.29 -10.57
C ILE A 717 26.54 -11.44 -11.19
N LEU A 718 25.89 -10.59 -10.40
CA LEU A 718 24.83 -9.67 -10.85
C LEU A 718 25.28 -8.22 -10.61
N LYS A 719 25.45 -7.42 -11.67
CA LYS A 719 26.04 -6.06 -11.63
C LYS A 719 27.27 -5.94 -10.70
N GLY A 720 28.21 -6.88 -10.80
CA GLY A 720 29.45 -6.88 -10.01
C GLY A 720 29.31 -7.44 -8.58
N TYR A 721 28.11 -7.82 -8.14
CA TYR A 721 27.91 -8.49 -6.85
C TYR A 721 27.92 -10.01 -7.02
N LEU A 722 28.75 -10.71 -6.24
CA LEU A 722 28.67 -12.15 -6.11
C LEU A 722 27.43 -12.51 -5.29
N VAL A 723 26.47 -13.18 -5.92
CA VAL A 723 25.24 -13.68 -5.29
C VAL A 723 25.34 -15.20 -5.15
N PRO A 724 25.45 -15.73 -3.92
CA PRO A 724 25.65 -17.16 -3.71
C PRO A 724 24.45 -18.01 -4.12
N LYS A 725 24.72 -19.27 -4.46
CA LYS A 725 23.75 -20.35 -4.61
C LYS A 725 22.82 -20.42 -3.38
N GLY A 726 21.55 -20.73 -3.62
CA GLY A 726 20.52 -20.82 -2.59
C GLY A 726 19.89 -19.48 -2.21
N THR A 727 20.44 -18.36 -2.69
CA THR A 727 19.81 -17.04 -2.54
C THR A 727 18.46 -17.01 -3.26
N VAL A 728 17.45 -16.45 -2.59
CA VAL A 728 16.15 -16.19 -3.18
C VAL A 728 16.22 -14.86 -3.93
N ILE A 729 15.96 -14.87 -5.22
CA ILE A 729 15.79 -13.67 -6.05
C ILE A 729 14.29 -13.42 -6.22
N VAL A 730 13.85 -12.18 -6.03
CA VAL A 730 12.51 -11.73 -6.41
C VAL A 730 12.64 -10.54 -7.34
N THR A 731 12.31 -10.76 -8.60
CA THR A 731 12.29 -9.69 -9.60
C THR A 731 11.14 -8.72 -9.29
N GLN A 732 11.32 -7.45 -9.61
CA GLN A 732 10.36 -6.37 -9.29
C GLN A 732 9.76 -5.79 -10.57
N ASN A 733 9.26 -6.67 -11.45
CA ASN A 733 8.73 -6.32 -12.77
C ASN A 733 7.66 -5.22 -12.74
N MET A 734 6.76 -5.25 -11.76
CA MET A 734 5.72 -4.24 -11.59
C MET A 734 6.32 -2.85 -11.34
N ILE A 735 7.39 -2.77 -10.54
CA ILE A 735 8.08 -1.51 -10.24
C ILE A 735 8.94 -1.09 -11.42
N ALA A 736 9.75 -2.00 -11.96
CA ALA A 736 10.62 -1.76 -13.10
C ALA A 736 9.84 -1.19 -14.30
N SER A 737 8.69 -1.78 -14.62
CA SER A 737 7.82 -1.32 -15.71
C SER A 737 7.12 0.03 -15.46
N ARG A 738 7.30 0.64 -14.28
CA ARG A 738 6.82 1.97 -13.92
C ARG A 738 7.91 3.04 -13.93
N LEU A 739 9.15 2.66 -14.23
CA LEU A 739 10.28 3.59 -14.24
C LEU A 739 10.39 4.32 -15.59
N PRO A 740 10.51 5.66 -15.59
CA PRO A 740 10.56 6.46 -16.83
C PRO A 740 11.83 6.21 -17.65
N GLN A 741 12.85 5.57 -17.07
CA GLN A 741 14.06 5.16 -17.78
C GLN A 741 13.83 4.00 -18.77
N TYR A 742 12.77 3.20 -18.57
CA TYR A 742 12.47 2.05 -19.42
C TYR A 742 11.26 2.27 -20.34
N LEU A 743 10.32 3.14 -19.95
CA LEU A 743 9.07 3.38 -20.70
C LEU A 743 8.66 4.85 -20.61
N LYS A 744 8.11 5.38 -21.71
CA LYS A 744 7.48 6.71 -21.75
C LYS A 744 6.11 6.66 -21.09
N ASP A 745 5.80 7.68 -20.30
CA ASP A 745 4.53 7.83 -19.55
C ASP A 745 4.09 6.51 -18.88
N PRO A 746 4.95 5.91 -18.02
CA PRO A 746 4.80 4.52 -17.63
C PRO A 746 3.62 4.27 -16.69
N SER A 747 3.04 5.31 -16.09
CA SER A 747 1.84 5.22 -15.26
C SER A 747 0.53 5.25 -16.07
N GLN A 748 0.57 5.64 -17.35
CA GLN A 748 -0.64 5.70 -18.19
C GLN A 748 -0.97 4.33 -18.77
N PHE A 749 -2.26 4.02 -18.87
CA PHE A 749 -2.76 2.87 -19.62
C PHE A 749 -2.76 3.20 -21.11
N LYS A 750 -1.76 2.68 -21.83
CA LYS A 750 -1.51 3.01 -23.23
C LYS A 750 -1.27 1.74 -24.05
N PRO A 751 -2.32 1.04 -24.53
CA PRO A 751 -2.20 -0.17 -25.34
C PRO A 751 -1.32 0.00 -26.59
N GLU A 752 -1.30 1.18 -27.18
CA GLU A 752 -0.60 1.51 -28.41
C GLU A 752 0.91 1.23 -28.36
N ARG A 753 1.51 1.27 -27.15
CA ARG A 753 2.94 0.98 -26.96
C ARG A 753 3.34 -0.44 -27.36
N TRP A 754 2.37 -1.36 -27.42
CA TRP A 754 2.59 -2.76 -27.78
C TRP A 754 2.38 -3.05 -29.27
N ILE A 755 1.97 -2.07 -30.07
CA ILE A 755 1.57 -2.24 -31.47
C ILE A 755 2.68 -1.72 -32.40
N ARG A 756 3.40 -2.62 -33.09
CA ARG A 756 4.59 -2.28 -33.92
C ARG A 756 4.38 -1.16 -34.95
N ASN A 757 3.19 -1.05 -35.51
CA ASN A 757 2.87 -0.05 -36.54
C ASN A 757 2.26 1.24 -35.97
N SER A 758 2.14 1.34 -34.64
CA SER A 758 1.67 2.55 -33.98
C SER A 758 2.81 3.58 -33.89
N PRO A 759 2.53 4.89 -34.06
CA PRO A 759 3.51 5.95 -33.78
C PRO A 759 3.96 5.97 -32.31
N GLU A 760 3.20 5.33 -31.42
CA GLU A 760 3.48 5.23 -30.00
C GLU A 760 4.17 3.92 -29.60
N TYR A 761 4.55 3.08 -30.55
CA TYR A 761 5.26 1.82 -30.30
C TYR A 761 6.56 2.03 -29.51
N GLU A 762 6.79 1.19 -28.50
CA GLU A 762 8.04 1.15 -27.76
C GLU A 762 8.68 -0.22 -27.88
N ASN A 763 10.00 -0.25 -28.09
CA ASN A 763 10.76 -1.49 -28.09
C ASN A 763 11.04 -1.93 -26.64
N ILE A 764 10.02 -2.48 -25.99
CA ILE A 764 10.05 -2.84 -24.57
C ILE A 764 10.96 -4.05 -24.35
N HIS A 765 11.86 -3.96 -23.36
CA HIS A 765 12.71 -5.07 -22.98
C HIS A 765 11.87 -6.31 -22.58
N PRO A 766 12.11 -7.52 -23.14
CA PRO A 766 11.24 -8.69 -22.92
C PRO A 766 11.10 -9.11 -21.46
N PHE A 767 12.11 -8.84 -20.65
CA PHE A 767 12.15 -9.15 -19.22
C PHE A 767 11.59 -8.04 -18.31
N LEU A 768 11.19 -6.90 -18.88
CA LEU A 768 10.59 -5.81 -18.09
C LEU A 768 9.21 -6.21 -17.55
N SER A 769 8.41 -6.89 -18.36
CA SER A 769 7.07 -7.37 -17.99
C SER A 769 6.96 -8.89 -18.13
N LEU A 770 6.87 -9.58 -17.00
CA LEU A 770 6.79 -11.05 -16.91
C LEU A 770 5.57 -11.52 -16.09
N PRO A 771 4.33 -11.12 -16.46
CA PRO A 771 3.13 -11.45 -15.69
C PRO A 771 2.89 -12.96 -15.54
N PHE A 772 3.40 -13.75 -16.49
CA PHE A 772 3.32 -15.21 -16.48
C PHE A 772 4.66 -15.89 -16.15
N GLY A 773 5.68 -15.13 -15.76
CA GLY A 773 7.04 -15.62 -15.56
C GLY A 773 7.76 -16.06 -16.84
N PHE A 774 8.92 -16.69 -16.67
CA PHE A 774 9.81 -17.08 -17.76
C PHE A 774 10.35 -18.51 -17.60
N GLY A 775 10.68 -19.15 -18.73
CA GLY A 775 11.31 -20.46 -18.82
C GLY A 775 10.36 -21.64 -18.56
N SER A 776 10.93 -22.81 -18.28
CA SER A 776 10.18 -24.06 -18.05
C SER A 776 9.21 -24.00 -16.86
N ARG A 777 9.40 -23.02 -15.96
CA ARG A 777 8.55 -22.78 -14.78
C ARG A 777 7.65 -21.54 -14.91
N ALA A 778 7.50 -21.01 -16.11
CA ALA A 778 6.43 -20.04 -16.42
C ALA A 778 5.04 -20.67 -16.20
N CYS A 779 4.02 -19.81 -16.09
CA CYS A 779 2.63 -20.22 -15.94
C CYS A 779 2.27 -21.29 -16.98
N ILE A 780 1.82 -22.46 -16.50
CA ILE A 780 1.54 -23.60 -17.37
C ILE A 780 0.39 -23.32 -18.33
N ALA A 781 -0.57 -22.50 -17.87
CA ALA A 781 -1.83 -22.19 -18.52
C ALA A 781 -1.86 -20.79 -19.15
N ARG A 782 -0.69 -20.20 -19.43
CA ARG A 782 -0.59 -18.83 -19.99
C ARG A 782 -1.52 -18.61 -21.18
N HIS A 783 -1.46 -19.46 -22.20
CA HIS A 783 -2.24 -19.29 -23.42
C HIS A 783 -3.74 -19.44 -23.18
N LEU A 784 -4.16 -20.34 -22.27
CA LEU A 784 -5.55 -20.47 -21.86
C LEU A 784 -6.03 -19.21 -21.14
N ALA A 785 -5.24 -18.68 -20.20
CA ALA A 785 -5.58 -17.47 -19.46
C ALA A 785 -5.70 -16.27 -20.41
N GLU A 786 -4.69 -16.03 -21.25
CA GLU A 786 -4.71 -14.94 -22.25
C GLU A 786 -5.95 -15.05 -23.16
N GLN A 787 -6.24 -16.24 -23.69
CA GLN A 787 -7.40 -16.49 -24.54
C GLN A 787 -8.72 -16.23 -23.79
N ASN A 788 -8.87 -16.76 -22.58
CA ASN A 788 -10.11 -16.65 -21.82
C ASN A 788 -10.39 -15.20 -21.41
N MET A 789 -9.36 -14.44 -21.04
CA MET A 789 -9.49 -12.99 -20.77
C MET A 789 -9.91 -12.24 -22.04
N SER A 790 -9.27 -12.50 -23.18
CA SER A 790 -9.61 -11.84 -24.44
C SER A 790 -11.05 -12.13 -24.88
N ILE A 791 -11.50 -13.39 -24.83
CA ILE A 791 -12.88 -13.76 -25.17
C ILE A 791 -13.87 -13.03 -24.25
N THR A 792 -13.59 -13.02 -22.94
CA THR A 792 -14.46 -12.37 -21.94
C THR A 792 -14.57 -10.87 -22.19
N ILE A 793 -13.43 -10.18 -22.32
CA ILE A 793 -13.40 -8.72 -22.58
C ILE A 793 -14.11 -8.41 -23.90
N MET A 794 -13.84 -9.17 -24.96
CA MET A 794 -14.50 -8.99 -26.26
C MET A 794 -16.03 -9.12 -26.15
N ARG A 795 -16.54 -10.11 -25.39
CA ARG A 795 -17.98 -10.28 -25.17
C ARG A 795 -18.58 -9.16 -24.34
N VAL A 796 -17.93 -8.77 -23.25
CA VAL A 796 -18.37 -7.65 -22.40
C VAL A 796 -18.38 -6.35 -23.20
N SER A 797 -17.31 -6.03 -23.94
CA SER A 797 -17.25 -4.83 -24.77
C SER A 797 -18.34 -4.80 -25.85
N LYS A 798 -18.67 -5.94 -26.49
CA LYS A 798 -19.71 -5.98 -27.54
C LYS A 798 -21.14 -5.94 -26.99
N ASN A 799 -21.39 -6.57 -25.84
CA ASN A 799 -22.75 -6.80 -25.34
C ASN A 799 -23.13 -5.91 -24.16
N ALA A 800 -22.16 -5.37 -23.44
CA ALA A 800 -22.34 -4.68 -22.17
C ALA A 800 -21.41 -3.47 -22.11
N PHE A 801 -21.32 -2.72 -23.21
CA PHE A 801 -20.42 -1.57 -23.34
C PHE A 801 -20.64 -0.54 -22.22
N ASP A 802 -21.91 -0.25 -21.90
CA ASP A 802 -22.31 0.70 -20.85
C ASP A 802 -21.96 0.26 -19.42
N LEU A 803 -21.58 -1.01 -19.21
CA LEU A 803 -21.17 -1.53 -17.90
C LEU A 803 -19.67 -1.48 -17.66
N ILE A 804 -18.91 -1.08 -18.68
CA ILE A 804 -17.50 -0.75 -18.50
C ILE A 804 -17.38 0.64 -17.85
N ASP A 805 -18.31 1.58 -18.09
CA ASP A 805 -18.40 2.86 -17.36
C ASP A 805 -18.95 2.66 -15.93
#